data_AF-A0A7J7DFG5-F1
#
_entry.id   AF-A0A7J7DFG5-F1
#
_cell.length_a   1.000
_cell.length_b   1.000
_cell.length_c   1.000
_cell.angle_alpha   90.00
_cell.angle_beta   90.00
_cell.angle_gamma   90.00
#
_symmetry.space_group_name_H-M   'P 1'
#
loop_
_entity.id
_entity.type
_entity.pdbx_description
1 polymer ?
#
loop_
_entity_poly.entity_id
_entity_poly.type
_entity_poly.pdbx_seq_one_letter_code
_entity_poly.pdbx_strand_id
1 'polypeptide(L)'
;MAPAGKVSGFYREGNDWLCNAGLPSDLTITVEGDNFHLHKFPLVSKCGKIARILEESQSIHLKTSTTALEEFPGGPDTFLIAVKFCYGIRVELTPQNIVTVYCASDYLEMTDEYGEDNLLSRAEGFFHKHVLRNWKDCILALQSSEMILLRAEKLHIISKCLSSLSMMVCTDPSLFGWPMMMYGSLQSPGGSILWNGINTGARIHSAESDWWFEDISYLSVGMFERLIEKMEERGIRPENLSGAIMYYSRKYLPGLSRWQSVPSGKNRTVASFSLTPAAIDQRFLLETIVKLIPEKKGKSFCRFLLGLLRVALILGGLTPYEKKKYVWKMLYIYMLGYDVDFGHMEAVSLISAPKYPEKQVGYIVTSSLLNENHDFLRLAINTVRNDIIGRNETFQCLALTMVGNIGGREFAESLAPDVQKLLISSSCRPLVRKKAALCLLRLFRKNPDVVNVDGWADRMAQLLDERDLGVLTSSMSLLVALVSNNHEAYWSCLPKCVKILERLARNQDVPQEYTYYGIPSPWLQVKTMRALQYFPTIEDPNTRKSLFEVLQRILMGTDVVKNVNKNNASHAVLFEALALVMHLDAEKEMMSQCVALLGKFIAVREPNIRYLGLENMTRMLMVTDVQDIIKRHQAQIITSLKDPDVSIRRRALDLLYGMCDVSNAKDIVEELLQYLNTADFAMREELSLKAAILAEKFAPDLSWYVDVILQLIDKAGDFVSDDIWFRVVQFVTNNEDLQPYAAAKARDYLDKPAIHETMVKVSAHLLGEFGHLLARRPGCSPKELFSILHEKLPTVSTFTIPILLSTYAKILMHTQPPDPELQNQIWAIFNKYESCIDAEIQQRAVEYFALSRKGAALMDILAEMPKFPERQSALIKRAEDTEVDTADQSAIKLRAQQQQMSNALVVTDQRPVNGTPPVGQLSLVKVPSMSSNMDNSSADQALAQPNGLLNNVDQPPSADLLGDLLGQLAIEGPPGAAVQFDDHAVSGLEGTPNAVDGAAIVPVGEQTNSVQPIGNINERFQALCLKDSGILYEDPFIQIGIKAEWQAHQGRIVLFLGNKNTSPLVCVQALVLPPSHLNMELSLVPETIPPRAQVQCPLEVVNLRPSRDVAVLDFSYKFGTNMVNAKLRLPAILNKFLQPISVLGEEFFLQWRSLSGPPLKLQEVVRGVRPMPLLEMTNLFNSLRLMVCPGLDPNPNNLVASTTFYSESTKAMLCLVRNIVLFLAVRLDMTNSYCHKI
;
A
#
# COMPACT_ATOMS: atom_id res chain seq x y z
N MET A 1 89.77 -9.81 -18.81
CA MET A 1 89.28 -10.20 -17.47
C MET A 1 90.02 -9.35 -16.45
N ALA A 2 89.38 -8.28 -15.93
CA ALA A 2 89.85 -7.36 -14.88
C ALA A 2 88.63 -6.50 -14.47
N PRO A 3 88.58 -5.91 -13.26
CA PRO A 3 87.43 -6.10 -12.38
C PRO A 3 86.21 -5.22 -12.67
N ALA A 4 85.05 -5.67 -12.18
CA ALA A 4 83.83 -4.88 -12.17
C ALA A 4 83.94 -3.69 -11.21
N GLY A 5 84.15 -2.49 -11.75
CA GLY A 5 83.73 -1.27 -11.08
C GLY A 5 82.21 -1.28 -10.97
N LYS A 6 81.67 -1.26 -9.75
CA LYS A 6 80.21 -1.16 -9.54
C LYS A 6 79.73 0.19 -10.08
N VAL A 7 78.98 0.18 -11.18
CA VAL A 7 78.18 1.33 -11.62
C VAL A 7 77.22 1.67 -10.49
N SER A 8 77.34 2.88 -9.93
CA SER A 8 76.59 3.28 -8.74
C SER A 8 75.15 3.69 -9.06
N GLY A 9 74.89 4.09 -10.30
CA GLY A 9 73.57 4.46 -10.80
C GLY A 9 73.62 5.24 -12.11
N PHE A 10 72.46 5.72 -12.52
CA PHE A 10 72.26 6.71 -13.57
C PHE A 10 71.74 8.00 -12.94
N TYR A 11 72.20 9.14 -13.44
CA TYR A 11 71.72 10.46 -13.02
C TYR A 11 71.34 11.29 -14.25
N ARG A 12 70.56 12.36 -14.04
CA ARG A 12 69.97 13.18 -15.11
C ARG A 12 70.42 14.63 -14.96
N GLU A 13 70.99 15.20 -16.01
CA GLU A 13 71.32 16.61 -16.14
C GLU A 13 70.53 17.19 -17.33
N GLY A 14 69.44 17.90 -17.06
CA GLY A 14 68.51 18.36 -18.10
C GLY A 14 67.81 17.19 -18.79
N ASN A 15 68.06 17.03 -20.10
CA ASN A 15 67.57 15.91 -20.91
C ASN A 15 68.62 14.79 -21.08
N ASP A 16 69.84 14.96 -20.54
CA ASP A 16 70.93 14.01 -20.68
C ASP A 16 71.01 13.08 -19.45
N TRP A 17 70.79 11.79 -19.69
CA TRP A 17 70.98 10.71 -18.73
C TRP A 17 72.40 10.17 -18.82
N LEU A 18 73.16 10.32 -17.73
CA LEU A 18 74.57 9.99 -17.62
C LEU A 18 74.76 8.73 -16.76
N CYS A 19 75.64 7.83 -17.20
CA CYS A 19 76.00 6.62 -16.47
C CYS A 19 77.15 6.90 -15.50
N ASN A 20 76.98 6.62 -14.20
CA ASN A 20 78.06 6.76 -13.22
C ASN A 20 78.98 5.52 -13.24
N ALA A 21 79.70 5.38 -14.36
CA ALA A 21 80.83 4.50 -14.55
C ALA A 21 82.10 5.36 -14.69
N GLY A 22 83.26 4.84 -14.25
CA GLY A 22 84.55 5.54 -14.34
C GLY A 22 85.16 5.58 -15.76
N LEU A 23 84.32 5.63 -16.80
CA LEU A 23 84.68 5.54 -18.21
C LEU A 23 83.79 6.49 -19.03
N PRO A 24 84.29 7.08 -20.14
CA PRO A 24 83.48 7.87 -21.06
C PRO A 24 82.57 6.97 -21.91
N SER A 25 81.32 7.40 -22.10
CA SER A 25 80.33 6.78 -22.98
C SER A 25 80.75 6.81 -24.46
N ASP A 26 80.54 5.71 -25.17
CA ASP A 26 80.85 5.56 -26.61
C ASP A 26 79.59 5.48 -27.51
N LEU A 27 78.40 5.58 -26.90
CA LEU A 27 77.09 5.53 -27.55
C LEU A 27 76.12 6.53 -26.89
N THR A 28 75.39 7.29 -27.70
CA THR A 28 74.26 8.11 -27.23
C THR A 28 72.96 7.60 -27.87
N ILE A 29 71.96 7.24 -27.06
CA ILE A 29 70.65 6.81 -27.56
C ILE A 29 69.60 7.87 -27.21
N THR A 30 68.91 8.41 -28.21
CA THR A 30 67.84 9.40 -27.99
C THR A 30 66.47 8.73 -28.01
N VAL A 31 65.65 8.98 -26.98
CA VAL A 31 64.30 8.46 -26.82
C VAL A 31 63.36 9.61 -26.47
N GLU A 32 62.47 9.95 -27.39
CA GLU A 32 61.36 10.92 -27.20
C GLU A 32 61.77 12.31 -26.65
N GLY A 33 63.05 12.70 -26.86
CA GLY A 33 63.61 13.98 -26.45
C GLY A 33 64.63 13.90 -25.28
N ASP A 34 64.75 12.75 -24.62
CA ASP A 34 65.81 12.46 -23.65
C ASP A 34 66.98 11.71 -24.32
N ASN A 35 68.21 12.09 -23.99
CA ASN A 35 69.44 11.46 -24.47
C ASN A 35 70.04 10.55 -23.40
N PHE A 36 70.45 9.35 -23.75
CA PHE A 36 71.09 8.40 -22.83
C PHE A 36 72.53 8.16 -23.28
N HIS A 37 73.49 8.58 -22.45
CA HIS A 37 74.93 8.45 -22.70
C HIS A 37 75.45 7.16 -22.08
N LEU A 38 75.71 6.17 -22.94
CA LEU A 38 75.84 4.76 -22.62
C LEU A 38 77.11 4.14 -23.23
N HIS A 39 77.31 2.86 -22.91
CA HIS A 39 78.42 2.04 -23.35
C HIS A 39 77.89 0.92 -24.26
N LYS A 40 78.53 0.67 -25.40
CA LYS A 40 78.09 -0.34 -26.38
C LYS A 40 78.05 -1.75 -25.80
N PHE A 41 79.09 -2.16 -25.06
CA PHE A 41 79.24 -3.55 -24.60
C PHE A 41 78.07 -4.06 -23.71
N PRO A 42 77.63 -3.36 -22.64
CA PRO A 42 76.45 -3.76 -21.87
C PRO A 42 75.19 -3.94 -22.72
N LEU A 43 74.95 -3.07 -23.70
CA LEU A 43 73.73 -3.09 -24.51
C LEU A 43 73.76 -4.19 -25.58
N VAL A 44 74.82 -4.27 -26.37
CA VAL A 44 75.00 -5.30 -27.41
C VAL A 44 74.96 -6.71 -26.81
N SER A 45 75.47 -6.89 -25.59
CA SER A 45 75.43 -8.17 -24.88
C SER A 45 74.04 -8.61 -24.38
N LYS A 46 73.00 -7.77 -24.53
CA LYS A 46 71.65 -8.02 -24.00
C LYS A 46 70.46 -7.61 -24.88
N CYS A 47 70.68 -6.83 -25.95
CA CYS A 47 69.63 -6.22 -26.77
C CYS A 47 69.91 -6.45 -28.26
N GLY A 48 69.16 -7.36 -28.88
CA GLY A 48 69.35 -7.74 -30.29
C GLY A 48 69.14 -6.58 -31.26
N LYS A 49 68.18 -5.68 -30.98
CA LYS A 49 67.92 -4.55 -31.86
C LYS A 49 69.05 -3.52 -31.85
N ILE A 50 69.60 -3.20 -30.67
CA ILE A 50 70.76 -2.30 -30.55
C ILE A 50 72.01 -2.98 -31.14
N ALA A 51 72.15 -4.30 -31.03
CA ALA A 51 73.21 -5.04 -31.72
C ALA A 51 73.13 -4.85 -33.25
N ARG A 52 71.98 -5.13 -33.89
CA ARG A 52 71.82 -4.95 -35.35
C ARG A 52 72.04 -3.50 -35.80
N ILE A 53 71.45 -2.52 -35.12
CA ILE A 53 71.64 -1.09 -35.44
C ILE A 53 73.13 -0.69 -35.34
N LEU A 54 73.88 -1.30 -34.42
CA LEU A 54 75.33 -1.06 -34.28
C LEU A 54 76.20 -1.88 -35.24
N GLU A 55 75.70 -2.98 -35.80
CA GLU A 55 76.34 -3.73 -36.90
C GLU A 55 76.15 -3.00 -38.24
N GLU A 56 74.92 -2.58 -38.55
CA GLU A 56 74.57 -1.80 -39.74
C GLU A 56 75.35 -0.46 -39.82
N SER A 57 75.65 0.14 -38.67
CA SER A 57 76.40 1.41 -38.58
C SER A 57 77.93 1.26 -38.45
N GLN A 58 78.51 0.05 -38.56
CA GLN A 58 79.98 -0.12 -38.61
C GLN A 58 80.63 0.47 -39.88
N SER A 59 79.82 0.92 -40.84
CA SER A 59 80.24 1.51 -42.11
C SER A 59 80.83 2.92 -42.02
N ILE A 60 80.74 3.62 -40.88
CA ILE A 60 81.22 5.01 -40.73
C ILE A 60 82.08 5.19 -39.47
N HIS A 61 83.35 5.56 -39.65
CA HIS A 61 84.29 5.88 -38.57
C HIS A 61 83.98 7.24 -37.92
N LEU A 62 83.20 7.25 -36.83
CA LEU A 62 83.06 8.40 -35.92
C LEU A 62 83.21 7.95 -34.45
N LYS A 63 83.68 8.86 -33.59
CA LYS A 63 84.17 8.54 -32.24
C LYS A 63 83.09 8.34 -31.17
N THR A 64 81.86 8.69 -31.46
CA THR A 64 80.64 8.37 -30.70
C THR A 64 79.56 8.03 -31.72
N SER A 65 78.77 6.99 -31.45
CA SER A 65 77.59 6.66 -32.26
C SER A 65 76.37 7.31 -31.62
N THR A 66 75.52 7.98 -32.40
CA THR A 66 74.23 8.50 -31.92
C THR A 66 73.09 7.84 -32.69
N THR A 67 72.12 7.27 -31.97
CA THR A 67 70.99 6.52 -32.57
C THR A 67 69.68 6.88 -31.88
N ALA A 68 68.64 7.20 -32.64
CA ALA A 68 67.30 7.46 -32.10
C ALA A 68 66.46 6.17 -32.04
N LEU A 69 65.58 6.05 -31.04
CA LEU A 69 64.53 5.03 -31.00
C LEU A 69 63.17 5.73 -31.13
N GLU A 70 62.57 5.62 -32.32
CA GLU A 70 61.26 6.18 -32.62
C GLU A 70 60.13 5.30 -32.06
N GLU A 71 59.10 5.95 -31.50
CA GLU A 71 57.97 5.32 -30.79
C GLU A 71 58.41 4.25 -29.78
N PHE A 72 59.08 4.67 -28.70
CA PHE A 72 59.54 3.74 -27.68
C PHE A 72 58.40 3.40 -26.71
N PRO A 73 58.03 2.12 -26.54
CA PRO A 73 56.84 1.76 -25.77
C PRO A 73 57.08 2.05 -24.27
N GLY A 74 56.36 3.05 -23.75
CA GLY A 74 56.51 3.52 -22.37
C GLY A 74 57.63 4.54 -22.17
N GLY A 75 58.14 5.14 -23.25
CA GLY A 75 59.01 6.31 -23.26
C GLY A 75 60.36 6.16 -22.53
N PRO A 76 61.03 7.29 -22.23
CA PRO A 76 62.39 7.29 -21.71
C PRO A 76 62.53 6.63 -20.33
N ASP A 77 61.51 6.66 -19.47
CA ASP A 77 61.54 5.97 -18.18
C ASP A 77 61.52 4.44 -18.32
N THR A 78 60.75 3.90 -19.28
CA THR A 78 60.77 2.45 -19.57
C THR A 78 62.07 2.06 -20.26
N PHE A 79 62.64 2.93 -21.11
CA PHE A 79 63.97 2.71 -21.69
C PHE A 79 65.06 2.69 -20.62
N LEU A 80 65.01 3.60 -19.64
CA LEU A 80 65.93 3.62 -18.50
C LEU A 80 65.87 2.33 -17.67
N ILE A 81 64.71 1.68 -17.56
CA ILE A 81 64.58 0.37 -16.93
C ILE A 81 65.32 -0.71 -17.74
N ALA A 82 65.12 -0.76 -19.06
CA ALA A 82 65.84 -1.70 -19.93
C ALA A 82 67.37 -1.45 -19.92
N VAL A 83 67.80 -0.19 -19.92
CA VAL A 83 69.21 0.19 -19.81
C VAL A 83 69.80 -0.25 -18.46
N LYS A 84 69.12 -0.01 -17.34
CA LYS A 84 69.58 -0.47 -16.01
C LYS A 84 69.81 -1.99 -15.98
N PHE A 85 68.92 -2.75 -16.60
CA PHE A 85 69.06 -4.20 -16.75
C PHE A 85 70.34 -4.60 -17.50
N CYS A 86 70.61 -3.99 -18.66
CA CYS A 86 71.80 -4.28 -19.47
C CYS A 86 73.13 -4.04 -18.72
N TYR A 87 73.15 -3.09 -17.77
CA TYR A 87 74.32 -2.81 -16.92
C TYR A 87 74.40 -3.71 -15.67
N GLY A 88 73.53 -4.71 -15.53
CA GLY A 88 73.48 -5.60 -14.36
C GLY A 88 72.95 -4.92 -13.09
N ILE A 89 72.32 -3.75 -13.20
CA ILE A 89 71.63 -3.11 -12.07
C ILE A 89 70.30 -3.85 -11.86
N ARG A 90 69.97 -4.16 -10.60
CA ARG A 90 68.72 -4.84 -10.26
C ARG A 90 67.53 -3.98 -10.66
N VAL A 91 66.71 -4.50 -11.57
CA VAL A 91 65.41 -3.96 -11.95
C VAL A 91 64.31 -4.59 -11.10
N GLU A 92 63.32 -3.79 -10.71
CA GLU A 92 62.11 -4.26 -10.03
C GLU A 92 60.92 -4.19 -11.00
N LEU A 93 60.37 -5.37 -11.33
CA LEU A 93 59.15 -5.51 -12.11
C LEU A 93 57.94 -5.33 -11.19
N THR A 94 56.98 -4.52 -11.61
CA THR A 94 55.77 -4.18 -10.85
C THR A 94 54.53 -4.27 -11.75
N PRO A 95 53.32 -4.46 -11.20
CA PRO A 95 52.09 -4.49 -12.00
C PRO A 95 51.82 -3.23 -12.84
N GLN A 96 52.45 -2.09 -12.49
CA GLN A 96 52.33 -0.83 -13.21
C GLN A 96 53.36 -0.66 -14.34
N ASN A 97 54.57 -1.20 -14.21
CA ASN A 97 55.60 -1.10 -15.25
C ASN A 97 55.67 -2.34 -16.17
N ILE A 98 55.09 -3.47 -15.77
CA ILE A 98 55.28 -4.75 -16.48
C ILE A 98 54.81 -4.72 -17.93
N VAL A 99 53.68 -4.06 -18.24
CA VAL A 99 53.17 -4.01 -19.62
C VAL A 99 54.06 -3.14 -20.52
N THR A 100 54.58 -2.03 -20.00
CA THR A 100 55.50 -1.18 -20.76
C THR A 100 56.84 -1.87 -20.95
N VAL A 101 57.40 -2.47 -19.88
CA VAL A 101 58.67 -3.20 -19.91
C VAL A 101 58.59 -4.44 -20.81
N TYR A 102 57.47 -5.17 -20.84
CA TYR A 102 57.27 -6.32 -21.74
C TYR A 102 57.27 -5.83 -23.20
N CYS A 103 56.44 -4.84 -23.55
CA CYS A 103 56.42 -4.21 -24.88
C CYS A 103 57.80 -3.63 -25.29
N ALA A 104 58.57 -3.10 -24.34
CA ALA A 104 59.92 -2.58 -24.56
C ALA A 104 60.94 -3.68 -24.80
N SER A 105 60.90 -4.77 -24.02
CA SER A 105 61.80 -5.91 -24.18
C SER A 105 61.56 -6.69 -25.48
N ASP A 106 60.30 -6.70 -25.99
CA ASP A 106 59.94 -7.17 -27.33
C ASP A 106 60.51 -6.24 -28.41
N TYR A 107 60.21 -4.93 -28.31
CA TYR A 107 60.69 -3.92 -29.26
C TYR A 107 62.23 -3.83 -29.33
N LEU A 108 62.94 -4.11 -28.24
CA LEU A 108 64.41 -4.17 -28.15
C LEU A 108 65.00 -5.55 -28.47
N GLU A 109 64.17 -6.57 -28.67
CA GLU A 109 64.61 -7.94 -28.96
C GLU A 109 65.56 -8.48 -27.89
N MET A 110 65.19 -8.32 -26.62
CA MET A 110 65.94 -8.78 -25.45
C MET A 110 65.64 -10.26 -25.15
N THR A 111 65.83 -11.11 -26.16
CA THR A 111 65.62 -12.58 -26.12
C THR A 111 66.75 -13.29 -25.37
N ASP A 112 66.51 -14.53 -24.93
CA ASP A 112 67.55 -15.35 -24.26
C ASP A 112 68.72 -15.75 -25.19
N GLU A 113 68.60 -15.51 -26.50
CA GLU A 113 69.70 -15.61 -27.47
C GLU A 113 70.85 -14.64 -27.12
N TYR A 114 70.50 -13.46 -26.57
CA TYR A 114 71.43 -12.48 -26.01
C TYR A 114 71.70 -12.77 -24.51
N GLY A 115 71.86 -14.06 -24.21
CA GLY A 115 72.22 -14.62 -22.92
C GLY A 115 71.04 -14.86 -21.96
N GLU A 116 71.12 -15.96 -21.23
CA GLU A 116 70.09 -16.54 -20.35
C GLU A 116 69.38 -15.54 -19.41
N ASP A 117 68.07 -15.80 -19.19
CA ASP A 117 67.18 -15.08 -18.27
C ASP A 117 67.18 -13.56 -18.54
N ASN A 118 67.02 -13.22 -19.83
CA ASN A 118 67.03 -11.85 -20.34
C ASN A 118 65.71 -11.10 -20.01
N LEU A 119 65.64 -9.81 -20.33
CA LEU A 119 64.52 -8.96 -19.89
C LEU A 119 63.17 -9.41 -20.44
N LEU A 120 63.10 -9.95 -21.66
CA LEU A 120 61.85 -10.43 -22.25
C LEU A 120 61.31 -11.68 -21.54
N SER A 121 62.16 -12.68 -21.32
CA SER A 121 61.79 -13.93 -20.62
C SER A 121 61.51 -13.70 -19.14
N ARG A 122 62.19 -12.74 -18.50
CA ARG A 122 61.86 -12.25 -17.14
C ARG A 122 60.53 -11.50 -17.09
N ALA A 123 60.25 -10.62 -18.04
CA ALA A 123 58.97 -9.89 -18.10
C ALA A 123 57.81 -10.85 -18.38
N GLU A 124 57.94 -11.74 -19.37
CA GLU A 124 56.95 -12.77 -19.66
C GLU A 124 56.75 -13.74 -18.47
N GLY A 125 57.84 -14.16 -17.84
CA GLY A 125 57.83 -15.00 -16.64
C GLY A 125 57.12 -14.34 -15.47
N PHE A 126 57.37 -13.06 -15.22
CA PHE A 126 56.70 -12.28 -14.17
C PHE A 126 55.21 -12.09 -14.49
N PHE A 127 54.87 -11.78 -15.75
CA PHE A 127 53.49 -11.62 -16.21
C PHE A 127 52.66 -12.90 -16.02
N HIS A 128 53.16 -14.08 -16.42
CA HIS A 128 52.40 -15.33 -16.28
C HIS A 128 52.42 -15.94 -14.86
N LYS A 129 53.44 -15.65 -14.03
CA LYS A 129 53.56 -16.19 -12.66
C LYS A 129 52.91 -15.31 -11.60
N HIS A 130 52.94 -13.99 -11.76
CA HIS A 130 52.42 -13.04 -10.77
C HIS A 130 51.17 -12.30 -11.28
N VAL A 131 51.29 -11.56 -12.39
CA VAL A 131 50.22 -10.68 -12.89
C VAL A 131 48.96 -11.47 -13.23
N LEU A 132 49.04 -12.45 -14.14
CA LEU A 132 47.90 -13.27 -14.56
C LEU A 132 47.31 -14.16 -13.45
N ARG A 133 47.93 -14.21 -12.26
CA ARG A 133 47.44 -14.99 -11.10
C ARG A 133 46.88 -14.11 -9.97
N ASN A 134 47.00 -12.79 -10.08
CA ASN A 134 46.51 -11.84 -9.08
C ASN A 134 45.50 -10.87 -9.70
N TRP A 135 44.27 -10.91 -9.18
CA TRP A 135 43.16 -10.04 -9.56
C TRP A 135 43.56 -8.55 -9.65
N LYS A 136 44.28 -8.05 -8.65
CA LYS A 136 44.66 -6.62 -8.53
C LYS A 136 45.68 -6.24 -9.62
N ASP A 137 46.64 -7.14 -9.84
CA ASP A 137 47.74 -6.90 -10.78
C ASP A 137 47.25 -6.98 -12.23
N CYS A 138 46.30 -7.87 -12.54
CA CYS A 138 45.62 -7.90 -13.84
C CYS A 138 44.90 -6.59 -14.18
N ILE A 139 44.23 -5.95 -13.21
CA ILE A 139 43.52 -4.69 -13.44
C ILE A 139 44.50 -3.53 -13.62
N LEU A 140 45.56 -3.45 -12.81
CA LEU A 140 46.64 -2.47 -12.99
C LEU A 140 47.35 -2.65 -14.34
N ALA A 141 47.58 -3.89 -14.77
CA ALA A 141 48.14 -4.19 -16.08
C ALA A 141 47.22 -3.71 -17.22
N LEU A 142 45.91 -3.96 -17.14
CA LEU A 142 44.96 -3.44 -18.14
C LEU A 142 44.95 -1.91 -18.19
N GLN A 143 44.94 -1.22 -17.05
CA GLN A 143 45.03 0.24 -17.00
C GLN A 143 46.34 0.77 -17.62
N SER A 144 47.48 0.13 -17.31
CA SER A 144 48.77 0.49 -17.93
C SER A 144 48.83 0.21 -19.45
N SER A 145 47.98 -0.68 -19.96
CA SER A 145 47.94 -1.02 -21.39
C SER A 145 47.27 0.04 -22.26
N GLU A 146 46.45 0.93 -21.69
CA GLU A 146 45.72 1.96 -22.45
C GLU A 146 46.66 2.93 -23.19
N MET A 147 47.84 3.20 -22.64
CA MET A 147 48.86 4.06 -23.26
C MET A 147 49.62 3.39 -24.42
N ILE A 148 49.56 2.05 -24.57
CA ILE A 148 50.33 1.29 -25.57
C ILE A 148 49.45 0.22 -26.26
N LEU A 149 48.16 0.52 -26.42
CA LEU A 149 47.10 -0.43 -26.76
C LEU A 149 47.43 -1.31 -27.98
N LEU A 150 47.91 -0.70 -29.07
CA LEU A 150 48.28 -1.39 -30.32
C LEU A 150 49.33 -2.49 -30.15
N ARG A 151 50.35 -2.28 -29.30
CA ARG A 151 51.42 -3.28 -29.07
C ARG A 151 51.02 -4.28 -28.00
N ALA A 152 50.27 -3.85 -26.98
CA ALA A 152 49.73 -4.75 -25.95
C ALA A 152 48.71 -5.76 -26.53
N GLU A 153 47.94 -5.37 -27.54
CA GLU A 153 47.04 -6.26 -28.29
C GLU A 153 47.82 -7.25 -29.17
N LYS A 154 48.88 -6.79 -29.88
CA LYS A 154 49.80 -7.62 -30.67
C LYS A 154 50.47 -8.72 -29.84
N LEU A 155 50.90 -8.40 -28.61
CA LEU A 155 51.49 -9.36 -27.66
C LEU A 155 50.44 -10.14 -26.86
N HIS A 156 49.16 -9.98 -27.16
CA HIS A 156 48.02 -10.63 -26.51
C HIS A 156 47.97 -10.40 -24.98
N ILE A 157 48.56 -9.31 -24.49
CA ILE A 157 48.59 -8.96 -23.07
C ILE A 157 47.17 -8.64 -22.59
N ILE A 158 46.43 -7.84 -23.36
CA ILE A 158 45.03 -7.46 -23.05
C ILE A 158 44.14 -8.69 -23.00
N SER A 159 44.16 -9.53 -24.04
CA SER A 159 43.34 -10.74 -24.11
C SER A 159 43.71 -11.80 -23.06
N LYS A 160 45.01 -11.95 -22.71
CA LYS A 160 45.45 -12.78 -21.57
C LYS A 160 44.91 -12.25 -20.23
N CYS A 161 44.96 -10.94 -19.98
CA CYS A 161 44.40 -10.34 -18.75
C CYS A 161 42.87 -10.50 -18.66
N LEU A 162 42.12 -10.15 -19.72
CA LEU A 162 40.67 -10.32 -19.75
C LEU A 162 40.27 -11.80 -19.58
N SER A 163 41.00 -12.71 -20.23
CA SER A 163 40.83 -14.17 -20.08
C SER A 163 41.04 -14.65 -18.63
N SER A 164 42.01 -14.08 -17.90
CA SER A 164 42.27 -14.46 -16.52
C SER A 164 41.25 -13.85 -15.54
N LEU A 165 40.91 -12.56 -15.68
CA LEU A 165 39.87 -11.92 -14.87
C LEU A 165 38.51 -12.62 -15.05
N SER A 166 38.14 -12.97 -16.28
CA SER A 166 36.95 -13.77 -16.57
C SER A 166 37.03 -15.17 -15.92
N MET A 167 38.20 -15.81 -15.89
CA MET A 167 38.39 -17.09 -15.16
C MET A 167 38.18 -16.94 -13.65
N MET A 168 38.75 -15.88 -13.05
CA MET A 168 38.68 -15.60 -11.61
C MET A 168 37.25 -15.31 -11.13
N VAL A 169 36.39 -14.76 -11.98
CA VAL A 169 34.98 -14.47 -11.64
C VAL A 169 34.05 -15.64 -11.98
N CYS A 170 34.32 -16.41 -13.04
CA CYS A 170 33.46 -17.51 -13.46
C CYS A 170 33.72 -18.84 -12.72
N THR A 171 34.74 -18.92 -11.86
CA THR A 171 35.08 -20.14 -11.09
C THR A 171 34.75 -19.97 -9.61
N ASP A 172 34.25 -21.02 -8.96
CA ASP A 172 33.89 -21.01 -7.54
C ASP A 172 35.14 -20.74 -6.65
N PRO A 173 35.15 -19.69 -5.80
CA PRO A 173 36.26 -19.37 -4.91
C PRO A 173 36.63 -20.50 -3.94
N SER A 174 35.72 -21.42 -3.62
CA SER A 174 35.99 -22.55 -2.71
C SER A 174 36.84 -23.66 -3.35
N LEU A 175 36.91 -23.73 -4.68
CA LEU A 175 37.74 -24.70 -5.42
C LEU A 175 39.23 -24.30 -5.48
N PHE A 176 39.55 -23.05 -5.12
CA PHE A 176 40.89 -22.50 -5.15
C PHE A 176 41.32 -22.10 -3.73
N GLY A 177 42.15 -22.94 -3.09
CA GLY A 177 42.61 -22.79 -1.70
C GLY A 177 43.57 -21.63 -1.43
N TRP A 178 43.18 -20.40 -1.77
CA TRP A 178 43.96 -19.18 -1.61
C TRP A 178 43.43 -18.31 -0.46
N PRO A 179 44.30 -17.69 0.36
CA PRO A 179 43.90 -16.60 1.24
C PRO A 179 43.71 -15.32 0.42
N MET A 180 42.52 -15.14 -0.15
CA MET A 180 42.16 -13.94 -0.91
C MET A 180 42.16 -12.71 0.01
N MET A 181 43.22 -11.89 -0.04
CA MET A 181 43.29 -10.60 0.67
C MET A 181 42.31 -9.59 0.04
N MET A 182 41.05 -9.70 0.46
CA MET A 182 39.95 -8.87 -0.01
C MET A 182 40.24 -7.37 0.13
N TYR A 183 39.68 -6.58 -0.78
CA TYR A 183 39.70 -5.13 -0.66
C TYR A 183 38.82 -4.67 0.49
N GLY A 184 39.47 -4.05 1.47
CA GLY A 184 38.86 -3.37 2.59
C GLY A 184 39.95 -2.75 3.46
N SER A 185 39.62 -1.69 4.20
CA SER A 185 40.42 -1.38 5.39
C SER A 185 40.15 -2.45 6.47
N LEU A 186 40.86 -2.40 7.59
CA LEU A 186 40.55 -3.20 8.78
C LEU A 186 39.24 -2.71 9.45
N GLN A 187 38.13 -2.93 8.76
CA GLN A 187 36.74 -2.74 9.16
C GLN A 187 35.94 -3.94 8.64
N SER A 188 35.80 -4.98 9.46
CA SER A 188 35.35 -6.32 9.03
C SER A 188 34.09 -6.34 8.16
N PRO A 189 34.18 -6.83 6.92
CA PRO A 189 33.09 -7.39 6.15
C PRO A 189 33.21 -8.93 6.17
N GLY A 190 33.13 -9.54 7.36
CA GLY A 190 33.14 -11.00 7.50
C GLY A 190 34.52 -11.69 7.60
N GLY A 191 35.54 -11.02 8.13
CA GLY A 191 36.82 -11.66 8.51
C GLY A 191 36.75 -12.36 9.87
N SER A 192 37.46 -13.48 10.05
CA SER A 192 37.31 -14.42 11.17
C SER A 192 38.19 -14.14 12.41
N ILE A 193 37.90 -14.88 13.48
CA ILE A 193 38.60 -14.94 14.78
C ILE A 193 38.42 -13.71 15.70
N LEU A 194 37.52 -13.89 16.68
CA LEU A 194 37.45 -13.27 18.01
C LEU A 194 38.31 -11.99 18.25
N TRP A 195 37.73 -10.82 18.00
CA TRP A 195 38.16 -9.60 18.71
C TRP A 195 37.34 -9.44 19.99
N ASN A 196 38.01 -9.60 21.14
CA ASN A 196 37.47 -9.38 22.50
C ASN A 196 36.17 -10.10 22.89
N GLY A 197 35.91 -11.28 22.29
CA GLY A 197 34.93 -12.25 22.81
C GLY A 197 33.45 -12.03 22.40
N ILE A 198 33.13 -10.99 21.63
CA ILE A 198 31.76 -10.84 21.09
C ILE A 198 31.59 -11.72 19.85
N ASN A 199 30.71 -12.72 19.94
CA ASN A 199 30.31 -13.52 18.78
C ASN A 199 29.16 -12.83 18.03
N THR A 200 29.39 -12.42 16.78
CA THR A 200 28.45 -11.61 15.99
C THR A 200 27.40 -12.44 15.21
N GLY A 201 27.40 -13.77 15.35
CA GLY A 201 26.32 -14.65 14.88
C GLY A 201 26.20 -14.81 13.35
N ALA A 202 27.15 -14.30 12.57
CA ALA A 202 27.11 -14.38 11.11
C ALA A 202 27.43 -15.80 10.59
N ARG A 203 26.54 -16.36 9.78
CA ARG A 203 26.89 -17.43 8.83
C ARG A 203 27.44 -16.79 7.56
N ILE A 204 28.39 -17.45 6.90
CA ILE A 204 28.87 -17.05 5.57
C ILE A 204 27.72 -17.31 4.57
N HIS A 205 27.09 -16.24 4.09
CA HIS A 205 26.21 -16.31 2.93
C HIS A 205 27.06 -16.31 1.66
N SER A 206 27.10 -17.45 0.96
CA SER A 206 27.78 -17.62 -0.33
C SER A 206 27.01 -16.96 -1.48
N ALA A 207 26.73 -15.65 -1.36
CA ALA A 207 25.77 -14.94 -2.20
C ALA A 207 26.12 -13.46 -2.48
N GLU A 208 27.23 -12.90 -1.96
CA GLU A 208 27.70 -11.58 -2.40
C GLU A 208 28.43 -11.70 -3.75
N SER A 209 27.67 -11.54 -4.82
CA SER A 209 28.14 -11.47 -6.21
C SER A 209 29.05 -10.27 -6.51
N ASP A 210 29.18 -9.34 -5.58
CA ASP A 210 29.49 -7.94 -5.84
C ASP A 210 30.97 -7.57 -5.57
N TRP A 211 31.77 -8.51 -5.04
CA TRP A 211 33.13 -8.28 -4.54
C TRP A 211 34.11 -7.68 -5.58
N TRP A 212 33.83 -7.87 -6.88
CA TRP A 212 34.64 -7.42 -8.01
C TRP A 212 34.09 -6.17 -8.70
N PHE A 213 32.85 -5.75 -8.40
CA PHE A 213 32.16 -4.66 -9.12
C PHE A 213 32.89 -3.31 -8.94
N GLU A 214 33.39 -3.03 -7.73
CA GLU A 214 34.14 -1.82 -7.43
C GLU A 214 35.44 -1.76 -8.23
N ASP A 215 36.22 -2.85 -8.24
CA ASP A 215 37.52 -2.92 -8.92
C ASP A 215 37.39 -2.77 -10.44
N ILE A 216 36.48 -3.51 -11.09
CA ILE A 216 36.31 -3.39 -12.56
C ILE A 216 35.66 -2.06 -12.96
N SER A 217 35.03 -1.34 -12.02
CA SER A 217 34.48 -0.02 -12.28
C SER A 217 35.55 1.06 -12.47
N TYR A 218 36.84 0.75 -12.34
CA TYR A 218 37.95 1.64 -12.68
C TYR A 218 38.53 1.36 -14.08
N LEU A 219 37.92 0.49 -14.88
CA LEU A 219 38.22 0.32 -16.30
C LEU A 219 37.50 1.39 -17.14
N SER A 220 38.14 1.83 -18.23
CA SER A 220 37.50 2.65 -19.27
C SER A 220 36.32 1.90 -19.91
N VAL A 221 35.38 2.63 -20.50
CA VAL A 221 34.11 2.08 -21.03
C VAL A 221 34.36 0.92 -22.02
N GLY A 222 35.34 1.05 -22.91
CA GLY A 222 35.70 0.00 -23.87
C GLY A 222 36.41 -1.21 -23.25
N MET A 223 37.18 -1.04 -22.17
CA MET A 223 37.78 -2.16 -21.43
C MET A 223 36.74 -2.88 -20.56
N PHE A 224 35.79 -2.15 -19.99
CA PHE A 224 34.64 -2.70 -19.28
C PHE A 224 33.74 -3.51 -20.23
N GLU A 225 33.37 -2.95 -21.39
CA GLU A 225 32.58 -3.62 -22.43
C GLU A 225 33.22 -4.96 -22.86
N ARG A 226 34.50 -4.94 -23.25
CA ARG A 226 35.27 -6.15 -23.62
C ARG A 226 35.35 -7.18 -22.50
N LEU A 227 35.39 -6.76 -21.23
CA LEU A 227 35.42 -7.67 -20.08
C LEU A 227 34.04 -8.33 -19.85
N ILE A 228 32.96 -7.56 -19.95
CA ILE A 228 31.58 -8.06 -19.82
C ILE A 228 31.27 -9.06 -20.93
N GLU A 229 31.60 -8.76 -22.18
CA GLU A 229 31.49 -9.70 -23.31
C GLU A 229 32.30 -10.99 -23.06
N LYS A 230 33.54 -10.88 -22.56
CA LYS A 230 34.40 -12.03 -22.21
C LYS A 230 33.96 -12.80 -20.96
N MET A 231 33.03 -12.29 -20.16
CA MET A 231 32.39 -13.03 -19.06
C MET A 231 31.10 -13.71 -19.53
N GLU A 232 30.32 -13.07 -20.40
CA GLU A 232 29.15 -13.67 -21.04
C GLU A 232 29.52 -14.89 -21.91
N GLU A 233 30.60 -14.80 -22.70
CA GLU A 233 31.19 -15.94 -23.44
C GLU A 233 31.48 -17.17 -22.56
N ARG A 234 31.72 -16.99 -21.25
CA ARG A 234 32.02 -18.08 -20.31
C ARG A 234 30.82 -18.57 -19.51
N GLY A 235 29.62 -18.07 -19.79
CA GLY A 235 28.40 -18.50 -19.13
C GLY A 235 28.29 -18.06 -17.67
N ILE A 236 28.85 -16.89 -17.32
CA ILE A 236 28.59 -16.25 -16.03
C ILE A 236 27.07 -16.11 -15.78
N ARG A 237 26.65 -16.20 -14.52
CA ARG A 237 25.23 -16.00 -14.16
C ARG A 237 24.74 -14.60 -14.57
N PRO A 238 23.59 -14.48 -15.27
CA PRO A 238 23.10 -13.19 -15.75
C PRO A 238 22.70 -12.26 -14.60
N GLU A 239 22.37 -12.80 -13.42
CA GLU A 239 22.19 -11.99 -12.19
C GLU A 239 23.47 -11.20 -11.85
N ASN A 240 24.63 -11.87 -11.81
CA ASN A 240 25.92 -11.26 -11.48
C ASN A 240 26.32 -10.23 -12.55
N LEU A 241 26.13 -10.56 -13.83
CA LEU A 241 26.39 -9.66 -14.95
C LEU A 241 25.53 -8.39 -14.84
N SER A 242 24.24 -8.55 -14.54
CA SER A 242 23.32 -7.42 -14.33
C SER A 242 23.73 -6.56 -13.13
N GLY A 243 24.24 -7.17 -12.05
CA GLY A 243 24.77 -6.45 -10.89
C GLY A 243 25.97 -5.58 -11.23
N ALA A 244 26.96 -6.11 -11.96
CA ALA A 244 28.15 -5.39 -12.39
C ALA A 244 27.81 -4.19 -13.30
N ILE A 245 26.92 -4.40 -14.29
CA ILE A 245 26.44 -3.33 -15.18
C ILE A 245 25.66 -2.27 -14.39
N MET A 246 24.80 -2.69 -13.46
CA MET A 246 24.05 -1.77 -12.58
C MET A 246 24.97 -0.94 -11.68
N TYR A 247 26.06 -1.53 -11.18
CA TYR A 247 27.07 -0.82 -10.38
C TYR A 247 27.81 0.22 -11.22
N TYR A 248 28.37 -0.18 -12.38
CA TYR A 248 29.08 0.71 -13.30
C TYR A 248 28.21 1.89 -13.73
N SER A 249 26.96 1.60 -14.11
CA SER A 249 25.96 2.61 -14.49
C SER A 249 25.70 3.63 -13.37
N ARG A 250 25.54 3.18 -12.12
CA ARG A 250 25.30 4.08 -10.97
C ARG A 250 26.50 4.95 -10.61
N LYS A 251 27.72 4.51 -10.91
CA LYS A 251 28.96 5.27 -10.65
C LYS A 251 29.11 6.45 -11.62
N TYR A 252 28.68 6.30 -12.87
CA TYR A 252 28.97 7.24 -13.94
C TYR A 252 27.75 7.97 -14.55
N LEU A 253 26.52 7.48 -14.38
CA LEU A 253 25.29 8.17 -14.81
C LEU A 253 24.52 8.79 -13.62
N PRO A 254 24.60 10.12 -13.41
CA PRO A 254 23.90 10.77 -12.31
C PRO A 254 22.37 10.68 -12.47
N GLY A 255 21.68 10.34 -11.37
CA GLY A 255 20.21 10.23 -11.31
C GLY A 255 19.70 8.81 -11.04
N LEU A 256 20.41 7.77 -11.47
CA LEU A 256 20.09 6.36 -11.19
C LEU A 256 20.16 6.00 -9.69
N SER A 257 20.95 6.74 -8.92
CA SER A 257 21.15 6.55 -7.49
C SER A 257 19.98 7.01 -6.61
N ARG A 258 19.04 7.82 -7.13
CA ARG A 258 17.94 8.42 -6.33
C ARG A 258 16.89 7.41 -5.82
N TRP A 259 16.97 6.15 -6.24
CA TRP A 259 15.96 5.11 -5.98
C TRP A 259 16.39 3.98 -5.03
N GLN A 260 17.45 4.19 -4.24
CA GLN A 260 17.71 3.38 -3.03
C GLN A 260 17.29 4.16 -1.78
N SER A 261 16.17 3.78 -1.16
CA SER A 261 15.79 4.21 0.20
C SER A 261 16.63 3.49 1.27
N VAL A 262 17.96 3.61 1.19
CA VAL A 262 18.91 3.23 2.25
C VAL A 262 20.05 4.25 2.24
N PRO A 263 20.30 5.00 3.33
CA PRO A 263 21.50 5.84 3.44
C PRO A 263 22.73 4.94 3.63
N SER A 264 23.44 4.60 2.55
CA SER A 264 24.73 3.88 2.65
C SER A 264 25.83 4.85 3.11
N GLY A 265 25.75 5.26 4.38
CA GLY A 265 26.57 6.30 4.98
C GLY A 265 28.00 5.87 5.33
N LYS A 266 28.84 5.59 4.33
CA LYS A 266 30.29 5.51 4.51
C LYS A 266 31.07 6.20 3.38
N ASN A 267 31.60 7.38 3.68
CA ASN A 267 32.77 7.88 2.96
C ASN A 267 33.95 6.91 3.20
N ARG A 268 34.54 6.37 2.13
CA ARG A 268 35.83 5.67 2.18
C ARG A 268 36.95 6.67 1.90
N THR A 269 37.72 7.00 2.93
CA THR A 269 38.93 7.84 2.88
C THR A 269 39.92 7.28 3.93
N VAL A 270 41.25 7.30 3.78
CA VAL A 270 42.12 7.83 2.71
C VAL A 270 43.20 6.78 2.37
N ALA A 271 43.52 6.61 1.08
CA ALA A 271 44.87 6.27 0.61
C ALA A 271 44.99 6.76 -0.84
N SER A 272 45.95 7.64 -1.12
CA SER A 272 46.03 8.38 -2.39
C SER A 272 46.69 7.59 -3.51
N PHE A 273 46.03 7.49 -4.67
CA PHE A 273 46.71 7.50 -5.97
C PHE A 273 45.95 8.46 -6.91
N SER A 274 46.71 9.27 -7.64
CA SER A 274 46.16 10.33 -8.50
C SER A 274 45.70 9.75 -9.83
N LEU A 275 44.38 9.62 -10.00
CA LEU A 275 43.75 9.34 -11.29
C LEU A 275 42.60 10.32 -11.50
N THR A 276 42.79 11.26 -12.42
CA THR A 276 41.71 12.11 -12.93
C THR A 276 40.68 11.25 -13.65
N PRO A 277 39.39 11.28 -13.29
CA PRO A 277 38.36 10.68 -14.12
C PRO A 277 38.40 11.33 -15.50
N ALA A 278 38.56 10.52 -16.56
CA ALA A 278 38.42 11.01 -17.92
C ALA A 278 37.02 11.61 -18.11
N ALA A 279 36.89 12.59 -19.01
CA ALA A 279 35.61 13.19 -19.37
C ALA A 279 34.76 12.18 -20.17
N ILE A 280 34.06 11.29 -19.45
CA ILE A 280 33.18 10.28 -20.04
C ILE A 280 31.93 10.95 -20.61
N ASP A 281 31.70 10.78 -21.91
CA ASP A 281 30.42 11.12 -22.52
C ASP A 281 29.32 10.23 -21.93
N GLN A 282 28.39 10.85 -21.22
CA GLN A 282 27.24 10.18 -20.59
C GLN A 282 26.29 9.57 -21.63
N ARG A 283 26.29 10.07 -22.87
CA ARG A 283 25.50 9.51 -23.97
C ARG A 283 26.12 8.21 -24.48
N PHE A 284 27.37 8.24 -24.92
CA PHE A 284 28.11 7.03 -25.32
C PHE A 284 28.03 5.94 -24.24
N LEU A 285 28.27 6.30 -22.98
CA LEU A 285 28.11 5.42 -21.82
C LEU A 285 26.72 4.79 -21.73
N LEU A 286 25.65 5.58 -21.87
CA LEU A 286 24.26 5.09 -21.82
C LEU A 286 23.97 4.14 -23.00
N GLU A 287 24.47 4.45 -24.19
CA GLU A 287 24.31 3.62 -25.39
C GLU A 287 25.05 2.26 -25.23
N THR A 288 26.29 2.25 -24.71
CA THR A 288 27.02 1.02 -24.35
C THR A 288 26.32 0.22 -23.24
N ILE A 289 25.82 0.87 -22.18
CA ILE A 289 25.05 0.19 -21.12
C ILE A 289 23.82 -0.49 -21.70
N VAL A 290 23.09 0.16 -22.61
CA VAL A 290 21.90 -0.42 -23.25
C VAL A 290 22.23 -1.61 -24.15
N LYS A 291 23.38 -1.60 -24.84
CA LYS A 291 23.89 -2.76 -25.59
C LYS A 291 24.14 -3.97 -24.69
N LEU A 292 24.72 -3.76 -23.50
CA LEU A 292 25.15 -4.83 -22.57
C LEU A 292 24.02 -5.43 -21.71
N ILE A 293 22.76 -5.02 -21.87
CA ILE A 293 21.65 -5.47 -21.02
C ILE A 293 21.24 -6.94 -21.33
N PRO A 294 21.34 -7.88 -20.36
CA PRO A 294 20.98 -9.27 -20.59
C PRO A 294 19.46 -9.48 -20.72
N GLU A 295 19.07 -10.53 -21.45
CA GLU A 295 17.66 -10.77 -21.79
C GLU A 295 16.79 -11.23 -20.60
N LYS A 296 17.35 -12.04 -19.70
CA LYS A 296 16.67 -12.62 -18.53
C LYS A 296 16.63 -11.62 -17.36
N LYS A 297 15.45 -11.37 -16.80
CA LYS A 297 15.16 -10.18 -15.98
C LYS A 297 14.47 -10.52 -14.66
N GLY A 298 15.03 -10.04 -13.55
CA GLY A 298 14.41 -10.07 -12.21
C GLY A 298 13.72 -8.75 -11.82
N LYS A 299 12.91 -8.75 -10.76
CA LYS A 299 12.12 -7.56 -10.33
C LYS A 299 12.97 -6.32 -10.01
N SER A 300 14.20 -6.51 -9.53
CA SER A 300 15.18 -5.42 -9.29
C SER A 300 15.54 -4.66 -10.57
N PHE A 301 15.55 -5.37 -11.71
CA PHE A 301 15.96 -4.84 -13.01
C PHE A 301 14.95 -3.83 -13.58
N CYS A 302 13.66 -4.00 -13.31
CA CYS A 302 12.62 -3.08 -13.78
C CYS A 302 12.81 -1.64 -13.24
N ARG A 303 13.22 -1.49 -11.97
CA ARG A 303 13.54 -0.18 -11.38
C ARG A 303 14.81 0.44 -11.98
N PHE A 304 15.79 -0.38 -12.33
CA PHE A 304 17.00 0.07 -13.03
C PHE A 304 16.69 0.55 -14.45
N LEU A 305 15.87 -0.20 -15.21
CA LEU A 305 15.39 0.21 -16.53
C LEU A 305 14.57 1.52 -16.48
N LEU A 306 13.75 1.74 -15.44
CA LEU A 306 13.07 3.02 -15.19
C LEU A 306 14.06 4.15 -14.90
N GLY A 307 15.12 3.89 -14.13
CA GLY A 307 16.20 4.85 -13.89
C GLY A 307 16.97 5.22 -15.17
N LEU A 308 17.32 4.24 -16.00
CA LEU A 308 17.95 4.46 -17.31
C LEU A 308 17.03 5.26 -18.23
N LEU A 309 15.72 4.94 -18.24
CA LEU A 309 14.71 5.67 -19.00
C LEU A 309 14.61 7.14 -18.57
N ARG A 310 14.64 7.40 -17.26
CA ARG A 310 14.65 8.76 -16.69
C ARG A 310 15.91 9.52 -17.09
N VAL A 311 17.08 8.89 -17.06
CA VAL A 311 18.34 9.50 -17.52
C VAL A 311 18.28 9.79 -19.02
N ALA A 312 17.75 8.88 -19.85
CA ALA A 312 17.56 9.08 -21.28
C ALA A 312 16.63 10.26 -21.61
N LEU A 313 15.58 10.50 -20.80
CA LEU A 313 14.70 11.66 -20.91
C LEU A 313 15.42 12.97 -20.50
N ILE A 314 16.13 12.95 -19.36
CA ILE A 314 16.86 14.10 -18.81
C ILE A 314 18.01 14.56 -19.73
N LEU A 315 18.73 13.64 -20.38
CA LEU A 315 19.82 13.96 -21.31
C LEU A 315 19.36 14.57 -22.65
N GLY A 316 18.07 14.90 -22.80
CA GLY A 316 17.55 15.89 -23.75
C GLY A 316 17.46 15.48 -25.22
N GLY A 317 18.32 14.57 -25.70
CA GLY A 317 18.53 14.27 -27.12
C GLY A 317 17.47 13.43 -27.84
N LEU A 318 16.30 13.18 -27.23
CA LEU A 318 15.27 12.28 -27.77
C LEU A 318 14.36 12.96 -28.82
N THR A 319 14.15 12.29 -29.94
CA THR A 319 13.19 12.73 -30.97
C THR A 319 11.73 12.70 -30.44
N PRO A 320 10.79 13.45 -31.06
CA PRO A 320 9.37 13.39 -30.69
C PRO A 320 8.77 11.97 -30.77
N TYR A 321 9.23 11.15 -31.72
CA TYR A 321 8.82 9.75 -31.86
C TYR A 321 9.28 8.91 -30.67
N GLU A 322 10.51 9.10 -30.19
CA GLU A 322 11.04 8.40 -29.02
C GLU A 322 10.38 8.88 -27.74
N LYS A 323 10.19 10.20 -27.56
CA LYS A 323 9.42 10.75 -26.42
C LYS A 323 8.03 10.11 -26.36
N LYS A 324 7.31 10.04 -27.48
CA LYS A 324 6.03 9.31 -27.60
C LYS A 324 6.14 7.83 -27.21
N LYS A 325 7.11 7.09 -27.76
CA LYS A 325 7.38 5.67 -27.47
C LYS A 325 7.64 5.42 -25.97
N TYR A 326 8.35 6.34 -25.32
CA TYR A 326 8.71 6.24 -23.91
C TYR A 326 7.59 6.67 -22.96
N VAL A 327 6.85 7.72 -23.29
CA VAL A 327 5.65 8.16 -22.54
C VAL A 327 4.54 7.10 -22.62
N TRP A 328 4.42 6.34 -23.71
CA TRP A 328 3.57 5.13 -23.76
C TRP A 328 4.04 4.02 -22.80
N LYS A 329 5.34 3.67 -22.82
CA LYS A 329 5.90 2.66 -21.90
C LYS A 329 5.70 3.05 -20.44
N MET A 330 5.81 4.34 -20.14
CA MET A 330 5.60 4.90 -18.82
C MET A 330 4.14 4.73 -18.35
N LEU A 331 3.15 5.04 -19.20
CA LEU A 331 1.74 4.77 -18.86
C LEU A 331 1.46 3.27 -18.72
N TYR A 332 2.05 2.41 -19.56
CA TYR A 332 1.92 0.96 -19.43
C TYR A 332 2.48 0.45 -18.09
N ILE A 333 3.62 0.97 -17.64
CA ILE A 333 4.22 0.62 -16.35
C ILE A 333 3.36 1.11 -15.17
N TYR A 334 2.74 2.29 -15.28
CA TYR A 334 1.74 2.75 -14.32
C TYR A 334 0.49 1.85 -14.27
N MET A 335 -0.03 1.43 -15.43
CA MET A 335 -1.15 0.48 -15.54
C MET A 335 -0.83 -0.91 -14.95
N LEU A 336 0.45 -1.31 -14.89
CA LEU A 336 0.91 -2.50 -14.17
C LEU A 336 1.03 -2.30 -12.65
N GLY A 337 0.67 -1.13 -12.10
CA GLY A 337 0.69 -0.84 -10.67
C GLY A 337 2.05 -0.41 -10.11
N TYR A 338 2.95 0.13 -10.94
CA TYR A 338 4.21 0.72 -10.48
C TYR A 338 4.12 2.26 -10.43
N ASP A 339 4.60 2.85 -9.34
CA ASP A 339 4.68 4.31 -9.19
C ASP A 339 5.59 4.96 -10.26
N VAL A 340 5.16 6.11 -10.78
CA VAL A 340 5.89 6.92 -11.76
C VAL A 340 5.92 8.37 -11.29
N ASP A 341 7.11 8.93 -11.05
CA ASP A 341 7.35 10.31 -10.56
C ASP A 341 8.01 11.23 -11.63
N PHE A 342 8.11 10.76 -12.87
CA PHE A 342 8.86 11.42 -13.94
C PHE A 342 8.14 11.33 -15.29
N GLY A 343 8.65 12.04 -16.31
CA GLY A 343 8.05 12.04 -17.64
C GLY A 343 6.75 12.86 -17.78
N HIS A 344 6.23 13.43 -16.68
CA HIS A 344 5.01 14.25 -16.68
C HIS A 344 5.15 15.52 -17.53
N MET A 345 6.29 16.21 -17.46
CA MET A 345 6.55 17.41 -18.26
C MET A 345 6.71 17.04 -19.74
N GLU A 346 7.30 15.89 -20.04
CA GLU A 346 7.45 15.36 -21.39
C GLU A 346 6.08 14.97 -21.98
N ALA A 347 5.20 14.34 -21.20
CA ALA A 347 3.81 14.08 -21.60
C ALA A 347 3.04 15.38 -21.89
N VAL A 348 3.17 16.41 -21.04
CA VAL A 348 2.58 17.74 -21.30
C VAL A 348 3.20 18.40 -22.54
N SER A 349 4.52 18.28 -22.76
CA SER A 349 5.18 18.83 -23.94
C SER A 349 4.68 18.22 -25.25
N LEU A 350 4.28 16.94 -25.24
CA LEU A 350 3.70 16.26 -26.40
C LEU A 350 2.33 16.82 -26.79
N ILE A 351 1.58 17.45 -25.86
CA ILE A 351 0.31 18.14 -26.19
C ILE A 351 0.55 19.26 -27.23
N SER A 352 1.70 19.91 -27.18
CA SER A 352 2.12 20.96 -28.14
C SER A 352 2.65 20.42 -29.48
N ALA A 353 2.77 19.09 -29.67
CA ALA A 353 3.33 18.52 -30.89
C ALA A 353 2.42 18.74 -32.12
N PRO A 354 2.96 19.07 -33.31
CA PRO A 354 2.14 19.35 -34.50
C PRO A 354 1.53 18.10 -35.14
N LYS A 355 2.05 16.90 -34.83
CA LYS A 355 1.63 15.62 -35.40
C LYS A 355 0.64 14.91 -34.48
N TYR A 356 -0.40 14.31 -35.07
CA TYR A 356 -1.47 13.63 -34.33
C TYR A 356 -0.97 12.52 -33.38
N PRO A 357 -0.11 11.56 -33.78
CA PRO A 357 0.26 10.45 -32.89
C PRO A 357 1.01 10.91 -31.64
N GLU A 358 1.84 11.95 -31.76
CA GLU A 358 2.56 12.56 -30.64
C GLU A 358 1.58 13.31 -29.72
N LYS A 359 0.72 14.16 -30.29
CA LYS A 359 -0.31 14.93 -29.57
C LYS A 359 -1.33 14.04 -28.84
N GLN A 360 -1.78 12.97 -29.48
CA GLN A 360 -2.67 11.95 -28.91
C GLN A 360 -2.08 11.35 -27.63
N VAL A 361 -0.80 11.00 -27.63
CA VAL A 361 -0.12 10.42 -26.46
C VAL A 361 0.05 11.44 -25.34
N GLY A 362 0.39 12.70 -25.67
CA GLY A 362 0.40 13.78 -24.69
C GLY A 362 -0.95 13.92 -23.99
N TYR A 363 -2.05 13.98 -24.75
CA TYR A 363 -3.41 14.09 -24.22
C TYR A 363 -3.85 12.88 -23.38
N ILE A 364 -3.65 11.65 -23.87
CA ILE A 364 -4.05 10.42 -23.15
C ILE A 364 -3.24 10.27 -21.86
N VAL A 365 -1.91 10.38 -21.92
CA VAL A 365 -1.06 10.12 -20.75
C VAL A 365 -1.20 11.22 -19.70
N THR A 366 -1.32 12.49 -20.11
CA THR A 366 -1.56 13.60 -19.18
C THR A 366 -2.91 13.44 -18.46
N SER A 367 -3.98 13.06 -19.17
CA SER A 367 -5.30 12.79 -18.55
C SER A 367 -5.42 11.47 -17.80
N SER A 368 -4.39 10.61 -17.83
CA SER A 368 -4.33 9.34 -17.09
C SER A 368 -3.41 9.37 -15.86
N LEU A 369 -2.41 10.26 -15.85
CA LEU A 369 -1.40 10.36 -14.78
C LEU A 369 -1.50 11.62 -13.92
N LEU A 370 -2.03 12.73 -14.45
CA LEU A 370 -2.03 14.00 -13.70
C LEU A 370 -3.38 14.25 -13.02
N ASN A 371 -3.36 14.34 -11.68
CA ASN A 371 -4.49 14.78 -10.88
C ASN A 371 -4.78 16.27 -11.10
N GLU A 372 -6.04 16.69 -10.89
CA GLU A 372 -6.55 18.03 -11.19
C GLU A 372 -5.80 19.22 -10.54
N ASN A 373 -5.05 18.96 -9.47
CA ASN A 373 -4.26 19.96 -8.74
C ASN A 373 -2.76 20.02 -9.13
N HIS A 374 -2.32 19.29 -10.17
CA HIS A 374 -0.89 19.21 -10.50
C HIS A 374 -0.43 20.41 -11.35
N ASP A 375 0.59 21.14 -10.88
CA ASP A 375 1.09 22.38 -11.51
C ASP A 375 1.41 22.30 -13.02
N PHE A 376 1.84 21.15 -13.56
CA PHE A 376 2.10 21.02 -15.00
C PHE A 376 0.84 21.22 -15.87
N LEU A 377 -0.37 21.04 -15.30
CA LEU A 377 -1.62 21.28 -16.01
C LEU A 377 -1.81 22.76 -16.39
N ARG A 378 -1.31 23.70 -15.57
CA ARG A 378 -1.32 25.15 -15.87
C ARG A 378 -0.61 25.46 -17.18
N LEU A 379 0.51 24.78 -17.43
CA LEU A 379 1.31 24.92 -18.66
C LEU A 379 0.54 24.43 -19.90
N ALA A 380 -0.39 23.47 -19.73
CA ALA A 380 -1.19 22.93 -20.81
C ALA A 380 -2.38 23.84 -21.21
N ILE A 381 -2.94 24.64 -20.29
CA ILE A 381 -4.22 25.38 -20.50
C ILE A 381 -4.25 26.13 -21.84
N ASN A 382 -3.20 26.91 -22.15
CA ASN A 382 -3.15 27.69 -23.38
C ASN A 382 -3.03 26.83 -24.65
N THR A 383 -2.25 25.74 -24.61
CA THR A 383 -2.15 24.79 -25.75
C THR A 383 -3.47 24.08 -25.99
N VAL A 384 -4.13 23.63 -24.91
CA VAL A 384 -5.45 22.99 -24.96
C VAL A 384 -6.50 23.97 -25.50
N ARG A 385 -6.45 25.25 -25.10
CA ARG A 385 -7.31 26.31 -25.65
C ARG A 385 -7.11 26.52 -27.15
N ASN A 386 -5.86 26.54 -27.61
CA ASN A 386 -5.52 26.68 -29.03
C ASN A 386 -6.05 25.49 -29.87
N ASP A 387 -6.00 24.27 -29.35
CA ASP A 387 -6.61 23.11 -30.01
C ASP A 387 -8.16 23.17 -30.03
N ILE A 388 -8.80 23.70 -28.99
CA ILE A 388 -10.26 23.89 -28.91
C ILE A 388 -10.74 24.97 -29.91
N ILE A 389 -10.06 26.11 -29.97
CA ILE A 389 -10.41 27.23 -30.87
C ILE A 389 -9.99 26.92 -32.33
N GLY A 390 -9.01 26.03 -32.52
CA GLY A 390 -8.51 25.60 -33.82
C GLY A 390 -9.55 24.85 -34.67
N ARG A 391 -9.28 24.78 -35.99
CA ARG A 391 -10.19 24.13 -36.96
C ARG A 391 -9.99 22.61 -37.12
N ASN A 392 -9.07 22.00 -36.37
CA ASN A 392 -8.80 20.57 -36.47
C ASN A 392 -9.70 19.79 -35.49
N GLU A 393 -10.80 19.26 -36.01
CA GLU A 393 -11.79 18.46 -35.28
C GLU A 393 -11.17 17.35 -34.41
N THR A 394 -10.12 16.70 -34.90
CA THR A 394 -9.43 15.63 -34.17
C THR A 394 -8.69 16.17 -32.95
N PHE A 395 -8.06 17.34 -33.05
CA PHE A 395 -7.37 17.98 -31.93
C PHE A 395 -8.39 18.56 -30.93
N GLN A 396 -9.48 19.16 -31.42
CA GLN A 396 -10.63 19.54 -30.58
C GLN A 396 -11.16 18.34 -29.78
N CYS A 397 -11.33 17.17 -30.40
CA CYS A 397 -11.82 15.98 -29.72
C CYS A 397 -10.86 15.44 -28.66
N LEU A 398 -9.54 15.51 -28.88
CA LEU A 398 -8.53 15.17 -27.87
C LEU A 398 -8.59 16.15 -26.69
N ALA A 399 -8.57 17.45 -26.96
CA ALA A 399 -8.63 18.52 -25.97
C ALA A 399 -9.89 18.43 -25.09
N LEU A 400 -11.07 18.33 -25.71
CA LEU A 400 -12.35 18.17 -25.01
C LEU A 400 -12.43 16.86 -24.19
N THR A 401 -11.73 15.80 -24.62
CA THR A 401 -11.67 14.55 -23.84
C THR A 401 -10.76 14.69 -22.62
N MET A 402 -9.58 15.30 -22.75
CA MET A 402 -8.70 15.55 -21.59
C MET A 402 -9.37 16.47 -20.55
N VAL A 403 -9.98 17.58 -20.99
CA VAL A 403 -10.68 18.51 -20.09
C VAL A 403 -11.88 17.84 -19.42
N GLY A 404 -12.65 17.03 -20.18
CA GLY A 404 -13.76 16.23 -19.66
C GLY A 404 -13.36 15.08 -18.73
N ASN A 405 -12.11 14.60 -18.79
CA ASN A 405 -11.59 13.62 -17.82
C ASN A 405 -11.15 14.33 -16.53
N ILE A 406 -10.24 15.31 -16.64
CA ILE A 406 -9.58 15.96 -15.50
C ILE A 406 -10.55 16.84 -14.70
N GLY A 407 -11.30 17.74 -15.34
CA GLY A 407 -12.36 18.54 -14.68
C GLY A 407 -11.92 19.62 -13.68
N GLY A 408 -10.62 19.99 -13.64
CA GLY A 408 -10.08 20.95 -12.68
C GLY A 408 -10.59 22.40 -12.85
N ARG A 409 -10.61 23.16 -11.75
CA ARG A 409 -11.18 24.51 -11.66
C ARG A 409 -10.62 25.49 -12.70
N GLU A 410 -9.30 25.56 -12.84
CA GLU A 410 -8.62 26.50 -13.76
C GLU A 410 -8.96 26.21 -15.24
N PHE A 411 -9.22 24.95 -15.59
CA PHE A 411 -9.74 24.58 -16.92
C PHE A 411 -11.20 24.99 -17.09
N ALA A 412 -12.03 24.91 -16.05
CA ALA A 412 -13.41 25.40 -16.10
C ALA A 412 -13.43 26.93 -16.33
N GLU A 413 -12.65 27.67 -15.54
CA GLU A 413 -12.55 29.14 -15.62
C GLU A 413 -12.00 29.60 -16.99
N SER A 414 -10.99 28.91 -17.51
CA SER A 414 -10.30 29.31 -18.75
C SER A 414 -10.98 28.85 -20.04
N LEU A 415 -11.65 27.68 -20.05
CA LEU A 415 -12.08 27.00 -21.28
C LEU A 415 -13.60 26.86 -21.42
N ALA A 416 -14.40 26.92 -20.35
CA ALA A 416 -15.84 26.69 -20.46
C ALA A 416 -16.54 27.58 -21.51
N PRO A 417 -16.23 28.89 -21.65
CA PRO A 417 -16.84 29.73 -22.70
C PRO A 417 -16.55 29.26 -24.14
N ASP A 418 -15.37 28.71 -24.40
CA ASP A 418 -15.00 28.20 -25.73
C ASP A 418 -15.65 26.83 -26.00
N VAL A 419 -15.73 25.95 -24.98
CA VAL A 419 -16.49 24.69 -25.07
C VAL A 419 -17.99 24.95 -25.31
N GLN A 420 -18.56 25.92 -24.60
CA GLN A 420 -19.93 26.42 -24.80
C GLN A 420 -20.17 26.86 -26.24
N LYS A 421 -19.24 27.64 -26.82
CA LYS A 421 -19.30 28.14 -28.20
C LYS A 421 -19.24 27.01 -29.23
N LEU A 422 -18.38 26.00 -29.04
CA LEU A 422 -18.32 24.83 -29.93
C LEU A 422 -19.61 24.01 -29.96
N LEU A 423 -20.29 23.85 -28.82
CA LEU A 423 -21.53 23.10 -28.72
C LEU A 423 -22.68 23.73 -29.53
N ILE A 424 -22.81 25.06 -29.44
CA ILE A 424 -23.89 25.83 -30.09
C ILE A 424 -23.61 26.03 -31.58
N SER A 425 -22.33 26.08 -31.99
CA SER A 425 -21.92 26.34 -33.37
C SER A 425 -22.39 25.26 -34.35
N SER A 426 -23.35 25.60 -35.21
CA SER A 426 -23.91 24.71 -36.24
C SER A 426 -22.92 24.31 -37.34
N SER A 427 -21.80 25.03 -37.50
CA SER A 427 -20.70 24.66 -38.40
C SER A 427 -19.72 23.66 -37.80
N CYS A 428 -19.80 23.35 -36.50
CA CYS A 428 -18.99 22.31 -35.87
C CYS A 428 -19.61 20.93 -36.12
N ARG A 429 -18.80 19.95 -36.56
CA ARG A 429 -19.30 18.60 -36.84
C ARG A 429 -19.91 17.93 -35.61
N PRO A 430 -20.90 17.03 -35.79
CA PRO A 430 -21.58 16.34 -34.68
C PRO A 430 -20.64 15.66 -33.67
N LEU A 431 -19.51 15.10 -34.11
CA LEU A 431 -18.53 14.46 -33.21
C LEU A 431 -17.93 15.44 -32.18
N VAL A 432 -17.55 16.64 -32.63
CA VAL A 432 -17.01 17.69 -31.75
C VAL A 432 -18.09 18.18 -30.79
N ARG A 433 -19.33 18.38 -31.28
CA ARG A 433 -20.48 18.83 -30.46
C ARG A 433 -20.87 17.79 -29.39
N LYS A 434 -20.84 16.49 -29.72
CA LYS A 434 -20.99 15.39 -28.74
C LYS A 434 -19.96 15.49 -27.60
N LYS A 435 -18.68 15.66 -27.96
CA LYS A 435 -17.60 15.84 -26.97
C LYS A 435 -17.73 17.14 -26.17
N ALA A 436 -18.14 18.24 -26.79
CA ALA A 436 -18.32 19.54 -26.14
C ALA A 436 -19.43 19.50 -25.07
N ALA A 437 -20.58 18.90 -25.37
CA ALA A 437 -21.67 18.73 -24.40
C ALA A 437 -21.25 17.91 -23.17
N LEU A 438 -20.53 16.80 -23.36
CA LEU A 438 -20.06 15.95 -22.26
C LEU A 438 -18.91 16.60 -21.46
N CYS A 439 -18.03 17.35 -22.13
CA CYS A 439 -17.01 18.16 -21.47
C CYS A 439 -17.64 19.25 -20.60
N LEU A 440 -18.62 19.99 -21.13
CA LEU A 440 -19.34 21.04 -20.40
C LEU A 440 -20.12 20.46 -19.20
N LEU A 441 -20.76 19.30 -19.38
CA LEU A 441 -21.42 18.54 -18.31
C LEU A 441 -20.45 18.16 -17.18
N ARG A 442 -19.23 17.71 -17.49
CA ARG A 442 -18.20 17.45 -16.45
C ARG A 442 -17.83 18.74 -15.72
N LEU A 443 -17.48 19.80 -16.47
CA LEU A 443 -17.04 21.07 -15.88
C LEU A 443 -18.11 21.66 -14.96
N PHE A 444 -19.38 21.64 -15.38
CA PHE A 444 -20.52 22.10 -14.57
C PHE A 444 -20.72 21.22 -13.31
N ARG A 445 -20.65 19.88 -13.43
CA ARG A 445 -20.77 18.98 -12.27
C ARG A 445 -19.61 19.09 -11.26
N LYS A 446 -18.43 19.54 -11.70
CA LYS A 446 -17.24 19.71 -10.85
C LYS A 446 -17.12 21.12 -10.24
N ASN A 447 -17.43 22.17 -11.01
CA ASN A 447 -17.30 23.58 -10.62
C ASN A 447 -18.55 24.38 -11.06
N PRO A 448 -19.73 24.14 -10.42
CA PRO A 448 -20.99 24.79 -10.81
C PRO A 448 -21.02 26.30 -10.51
N ASP A 449 -20.10 26.78 -9.66
CA ASP A 449 -19.86 28.19 -9.34
C ASP A 449 -19.15 28.96 -10.48
N VAL A 450 -18.38 28.24 -11.30
CA VAL A 450 -17.54 28.81 -12.37
C VAL A 450 -18.24 28.85 -13.72
N VAL A 451 -19.01 27.81 -14.05
CA VAL A 451 -19.60 27.66 -15.39
C VAL A 451 -20.86 28.52 -15.50
N ASN A 452 -20.76 29.67 -16.18
CA ASN A 452 -21.90 30.55 -16.40
C ASN A 452 -23.07 29.83 -17.11
N VAL A 453 -24.24 29.83 -16.47
CA VAL A 453 -25.51 29.19 -16.91
C VAL A 453 -26.53 30.22 -17.43
N ASP A 454 -26.22 31.51 -17.40
CA ASP A 454 -27.17 32.57 -17.78
C ASP A 454 -27.52 32.48 -19.27
N GLY A 455 -28.83 32.56 -19.57
CA GLY A 455 -29.35 32.41 -20.94
C GLY A 455 -29.17 31.01 -21.56
N TRP A 456 -28.85 29.96 -20.76
CA TRP A 456 -28.75 28.60 -21.29
C TRP A 456 -30.09 27.93 -21.59
N ALA A 457 -31.21 28.44 -21.08
CA ALA A 457 -32.55 27.95 -21.36
C ALA A 457 -32.85 27.87 -22.88
N ASP A 458 -32.74 29.00 -23.58
CA ASP A 458 -33.02 29.09 -25.02
C ASP A 458 -32.00 28.30 -25.85
N ARG A 459 -30.73 28.30 -25.42
CA ARG A 459 -29.64 27.55 -26.07
C ARG A 459 -29.88 26.05 -25.97
N MET A 460 -30.28 25.54 -24.80
CA MET A 460 -30.66 24.15 -24.63
C MET A 460 -31.94 23.83 -25.42
N ALA A 461 -32.94 24.71 -25.42
CA ALA A 461 -34.14 24.53 -26.22
C ALA A 461 -33.80 24.41 -27.73
N GLN A 462 -32.85 25.19 -28.26
CA GLN A 462 -32.36 25.03 -29.64
C GLN A 462 -31.60 23.71 -29.85
N LEU A 463 -30.74 23.31 -28.89
CA LEU A 463 -30.00 22.04 -28.96
C LEU A 463 -30.89 20.79 -28.86
N LEU A 464 -32.15 20.92 -28.42
CA LEU A 464 -33.15 19.86 -28.44
C LEU A 464 -33.85 19.66 -29.80
N ASP A 465 -33.80 20.64 -30.72
CA ASP A 465 -34.33 20.52 -32.08
C ASP A 465 -33.38 19.75 -33.03
N GLU A 466 -32.22 19.33 -32.51
CA GLU A 466 -31.13 18.72 -33.28
C GLU A 466 -31.52 17.37 -33.92
N ARG A 467 -31.02 17.13 -35.15
CA ARG A 467 -31.31 15.92 -35.92
C ARG A 467 -30.33 14.78 -35.64
N ASP A 468 -29.06 15.08 -35.34
CA ASP A 468 -28.12 14.03 -34.91
C ASP A 468 -28.46 13.55 -33.49
N LEU A 469 -28.94 12.30 -33.40
CA LEU A 469 -29.37 11.68 -32.14
C LEU A 469 -28.24 11.52 -31.11
N GLY A 470 -26.98 11.49 -31.53
CA GLY A 470 -25.83 11.45 -30.63
C GLY A 470 -25.54 12.81 -30.00
N VAL A 471 -25.63 13.91 -30.76
CA VAL A 471 -25.56 15.27 -30.22
C VAL A 471 -26.73 15.46 -29.27
N LEU A 472 -27.94 15.07 -29.68
CA LEU A 472 -29.13 15.14 -28.83
C LEU A 472 -28.99 14.33 -27.54
N THR A 473 -28.41 13.12 -27.58
CA THR A 473 -28.11 12.30 -26.37
C THR A 473 -27.09 12.96 -25.45
N SER A 474 -26.11 13.67 -26.02
CA SER A 474 -25.08 14.40 -25.26
C SER A 474 -25.66 15.66 -24.63
N SER A 475 -26.43 16.45 -25.40
CA SER A 475 -27.19 17.63 -24.95
C SER A 475 -28.25 17.27 -23.90
N MET A 476 -28.95 16.14 -24.03
CA MET A 476 -29.89 15.65 -23.02
C MET A 476 -29.17 15.27 -21.71
N SER A 477 -27.95 14.71 -21.80
CA SER A 477 -27.12 14.42 -20.63
C SER A 477 -26.66 15.70 -19.91
N LEU A 478 -26.44 16.79 -20.66
CA LEU A 478 -26.20 18.13 -20.10
C LEU A 478 -27.47 18.71 -19.48
N LEU A 479 -28.61 18.65 -20.17
CA LEU A 479 -29.91 19.14 -19.69
C LEU A 479 -30.27 18.52 -18.33
N VAL A 480 -30.15 17.20 -18.18
CA VAL A 480 -30.42 16.47 -16.93
C VAL A 480 -29.66 17.04 -15.73
N ALA A 481 -28.44 17.57 -15.93
CA ALA A 481 -27.67 18.20 -14.85
C ALA A 481 -28.05 19.68 -14.64
N LEU A 482 -28.49 20.39 -15.68
CA LEU A 482 -28.95 21.77 -15.55
C LEU A 482 -30.30 21.84 -14.80
N VAL A 483 -31.25 20.98 -15.16
CA VAL A 483 -32.58 20.91 -14.51
C VAL A 483 -32.52 20.37 -13.08
N SER A 484 -31.51 19.56 -12.73
CA SER A 484 -31.31 19.11 -11.34
C SER A 484 -30.82 20.22 -10.40
N ASN A 485 -30.34 21.33 -10.95
CA ASN A 485 -29.86 22.48 -10.18
C ASN A 485 -30.84 23.66 -10.24
N ASN A 486 -31.55 23.85 -11.35
CA ASN A 486 -32.63 24.82 -11.51
C ASN A 486 -33.59 24.32 -12.60
N HIS A 487 -34.77 23.81 -12.22
CA HIS A 487 -35.79 23.36 -13.20
C HIS A 487 -36.59 24.54 -13.79
N GLU A 488 -36.80 25.61 -13.01
CA GLU A 488 -37.67 26.75 -13.39
C GLU A 488 -37.17 27.47 -14.63
N ALA A 489 -35.84 27.63 -14.78
CA ALA A 489 -35.25 28.26 -15.95
C ALA A 489 -35.49 27.48 -17.27
N TYR A 490 -35.82 26.19 -17.21
CA TYR A 490 -35.82 25.29 -18.38
C TYR A 490 -37.20 24.80 -18.81
N TRP A 491 -38.30 25.40 -18.35
CA TRP A 491 -39.67 25.05 -18.78
C TRP A 491 -39.84 25.02 -20.32
N SER A 492 -39.15 25.89 -21.05
CA SER A 492 -39.15 25.92 -22.53
C SER A 492 -38.59 24.65 -23.20
N CYS A 493 -37.82 23.84 -22.47
CA CYS A 493 -37.29 22.55 -22.93
C CYS A 493 -38.30 21.39 -22.77
N LEU A 494 -39.27 21.49 -21.86
CA LEU A 494 -40.17 20.38 -21.52
C LEU A 494 -41.02 19.91 -22.70
N PRO A 495 -41.73 20.78 -23.46
CA PRO A 495 -42.50 20.35 -24.64
C PRO A 495 -41.63 19.74 -25.75
N LYS A 496 -40.33 20.08 -25.79
CA LYS A 496 -39.36 19.48 -26.73
C LYS A 496 -38.95 18.08 -26.29
N CYS A 497 -38.72 17.87 -24.99
CA CYS A 497 -38.47 16.54 -24.41
C CYS A 497 -39.64 15.58 -24.73
N VAL A 498 -40.89 16.02 -24.58
CA VAL A 498 -42.07 15.21 -24.94
C VAL A 498 -42.10 14.88 -26.44
N LYS A 499 -41.85 15.86 -27.33
CA LYS A 499 -41.77 15.62 -28.79
C LYS A 499 -40.64 14.67 -29.19
N ILE A 500 -39.51 14.69 -28.50
CA ILE A 500 -38.40 13.75 -28.71
C ILE A 500 -38.83 12.32 -28.34
N LEU A 501 -39.47 12.13 -27.17
CA LEU A 501 -40.00 10.85 -26.76
C LEU A 501 -41.10 10.35 -27.71
N GLU A 502 -41.98 11.24 -28.16
CA GLU A 502 -43.03 10.91 -29.14
C GLU A 502 -42.44 10.40 -30.47
N ARG A 503 -41.45 11.12 -31.02
CA ARG A 503 -40.73 10.70 -32.23
C ARG A 503 -40.09 9.31 -32.07
N LEU A 504 -39.41 9.07 -30.94
CA LEU A 504 -38.75 7.80 -30.66
C LEU A 504 -39.75 6.66 -30.44
N ALA A 505 -40.79 6.86 -29.63
CA ALA A 505 -41.79 5.84 -29.32
C ALA A 505 -42.73 5.51 -30.51
N ARG A 506 -42.87 6.42 -31.48
CA ARG A 506 -43.50 6.17 -32.79
C ARG A 506 -42.53 5.60 -33.84
N ASN A 507 -41.24 5.46 -33.51
CA ASN A 507 -40.14 5.07 -34.42
C ASN A 507 -40.07 5.93 -35.71
N GLN A 508 -40.28 7.24 -35.57
CA GLN A 508 -40.27 8.19 -36.68
C GLN A 508 -38.88 8.82 -36.84
N ASP A 509 -38.38 8.89 -38.08
CA ASP A 509 -37.10 9.52 -38.46
C ASP A 509 -35.87 9.06 -37.66
N VAL A 510 -35.85 7.80 -37.21
CA VAL A 510 -34.71 7.20 -36.47
C VAL A 510 -33.77 6.45 -37.43
N PRO A 511 -32.49 6.87 -37.58
CA PRO A 511 -31.51 6.13 -38.38
C PRO A 511 -31.20 4.75 -37.78
N GLN A 512 -30.99 3.75 -38.63
CA GLN A 512 -30.73 2.36 -38.22
C GLN A 512 -29.51 2.23 -37.28
N GLU A 513 -28.49 3.08 -37.43
CA GLU A 513 -27.32 3.18 -36.54
C GLU A 513 -27.66 3.41 -35.06
N TYR A 514 -28.80 4.06 -34.78
CA TYR A 514 -29.27 4.37 -33.42
C TYR A 514 -30.36 3.40 -32.93
N THR A 515 -30.62 2.30 -33.65
CA THR A 515 -31.65 1.31 -33.33
C THR A 515 -31.02 0.02 -32.77
N TYR A 516 -31.15 -0.18 -31.45
CA TYR A 516 -30.52 -1.30 -30.74
C TYR A 516 -31.51 -2.48 -30.63
N TYR A 517 -31.21 -3.61 -31.29
CA TYR A 517 -32.08 -4.79 -31.36
C TYR A 517 -33.55 -4.49 -31.74
N GLY A 518 -33.76 -3.49 -32.60
CA GLY A 518 -35.08 -3.03 -33.03
C GLY A 518 -35.77 -2.03 -32.09
N ILE A 519 -35.07 -1.51 -31.07
CA ILE A 519 -35.56 -0.46 -30.17
C ILE A 519 -34.88 0.86 -30.53
N PRO A 520 -35.63 1.93 -30.85
CA PRO A 520 -35.06 3.22 -31.26
C PRO A 520 -34.43 3.97 -30.09
N SER A 521 -33.10 4.13 -30.11
CA SER A 521 -32.29 4.92 -29.17
C SER A 521 -32.72 4.81 -27.69
N PRO A 522 -32.68 3.60 -27.08
CA PRO A 522 -33.23 3.37 -25.74
C PRO A 522 -32.59 4.28 -24.67
N TRP A 523 -31.28 4.53 -24.75
CA TRP A 523 -30.58 5.42 -23.80
C TRP A 523 -31.01 6.89 -23.93
N LEU A 524 -31.43 7.35 -25.10
CA LEU A 524 -31.99 8.69 -25.28
C LEU A 524 -33.41 8.76 -24.69
N GLN A 525 -34.23 7.72 -24.87
CA GLN A 525 -35.56 7.65 -24.22
C GLN A 525 -35.43 7.72 -22.69
N VAL A 526 -34.57 6.87 -22.09
CA VAL A 526 -34.26 6.87 -20.65
C VAL A 526 -33.79 8.26 -20.19
N LYS A 527 -32.80 8.86 -20.86
CA LYS A 527 -32.30 10.21 -20.50
C LYS A 527 -33.35 11.30 -20.60
N THR A 528 -34.26 11.22 -21.56
CA THR A 528 -35.34 12.20 -21.75
C THR A 528 -36.42 12.05 -20.68
N MET A 529 -36.79 10.82 -20.30
CA MET A 529 -37.71 10.58 -19.18
C MET A 529 -37.10 10.99 -17.84
N ARG A 530 -35.81 10.70 -17.60
CA ARG A 530 -35.08 11.19 -16.42
C ARG A 530 -34.98 12.72 -16.38
N ALA A 531 -34.94 13.42 -17.51
CA ALA A 531 -35.02 14.88 -17.55
C ALA A 531 -36.41 15.40 -17.13
N LEU A 532 -37.49 14.73 -17.58
CA LEU A 532 -38.86 15.09 -17.24
C LEU A 532 -39.18 14.91 -15.74
N GLN A 533 -38.54 13.97 -15.05
CA GLN A 533 -38.69 13.76 -13.60
C GLN A 533 -38.14 14.91 -12.72
N TYR A 534 -37.43 15.90 -13.28
CA TYR A 534 -37.02 17.09 -12.53
C TYR A 534 -38.02 18.25 -12.62
N PHE A 535 -39.04 18.14 -13.48
CA PHE A 535 -40.13 19.11 -13.56
C PHE A 535 -41.31 18.67 -12.70
N PRO A 536 -42.07 19.61 -12.09
CA PRO A 536 -43.33 19.29 -11.43
C PRO A 536 -44.43 18.98 -12.47
N THR A 537 -45.67 18.81 -12.00
CA THR A 537 -46.83 18.45 -12.83
C THR A 537 -47.00 19.36 -14.06
N ILE A 538 -47.09 18.76 -15.25
CA ILE A 538 -47.26 19.48 -16.52
C ILE A 538 -48.63 20.18 -16.56
N GLU A 539 -48.63 21.49 -16.72
CA GLU A 539 -49.84 22.34 -16.79
C GLU A 539 -50.54 22.32 -18.16
N ASP A 540 -49.80 22.31 -19.28
CA ASP A 540 -50.41 22.28 -20.61
C ASP A 540 -51.09 20.92 -20.86
N PRO A 541 -52.42 20.87 -21.03
CA PRO A 541 -53.15 19.62 -21.23
C PRO A 541 -52.75 18.89 -22.51
N ASN A 542 -52.25 19.59 -23.55
CA ASN A 542 -51.86 18.97 -24.81
C ASN A 542 -50.53 18.22 -24.67
N THR A 543 -49.52 18.87 -24.09
CA THR A 543 -48.23 18.26 -23.76
C THR A 543 -48.38 17.15 -22.72
N ARG A 544 -49.22 17.34 -21.69
CA ARG A 544 -49.55 16.29 -20.70
C ARG A 544 -50.17 15.08 -21.41
N LYS A 545 -51.17 15.28 -22.28
CA LYS A 545 -51.82 14.19 -23.02
C LYS A 545 -50.87 13.43 -23.95
N SER A 546 -50.05 14.12 -24.76
CA SER A 546 -49.08 13.44 -25.64
C SER A 546 -48.09 12.59 -24.82
N LEU A 547 -47.58 13.12 -23.70
CA LEU A 547 -46.68 12.35 -22.84
C LEU A 547 -47.35 11.09 -22.27
N PHE A 548 -48.61 11.16 -21.82
CA PHE A 548 -49.34 9.99 -21.34
C PHE A 548 -49.65 8.97 -22.44
N GLU A 549 -50.01 9.39 -23.66
CA GLU A 549 -50.14 8.49 -24.82
C GLU A 549 -48.82 7.79 -25.18
N VAL A 550 -47.69 8.48 -25.02
CA VAL A 550 -46.34 7.92 -25.23
C VAL A 550 -45.95 6.94 -24.13
N LEU A 551 -46.17 7.28 -22.86
CA LEU A 551 -45.89 6.40 -21.73
C LEU A 551 -46.78 5.15 -21.76
N GLN A 552 -48.06 5.27 -22.09
CA GLN A 552 -48.95 4.12 -22.25
C GLN A 552 -48.48 3.19 -23.39
N ARG A 553 -47.99 3.74 -24.51
CA ARG A 553 -47.38 2.96 -25.60
C ARG A 553 -46.13 2.21 -25.16
N ILE A 554 -45.29 2.80 -24.30
CA ILE A 554 -44.09 2.14 -23.75
C ILE A 554 -44.48 1.02 -22.77
N LEU A 555 -45.43 1.28 -21.85
CA LEU A 555 -45.94 0.30 -20.90
C LEU A 555 -46.57 -0.91 -21.59
N MET A 556 -47.45 -0.68 -22.57
CA MET A 556 -48.20 -1.74 -23.27
C MET A 556 -47.38 -2.43 -24.39
N GLY A 557 -46.32 -1.79 -24.89
CA GLY A 557 -45.48 -2.31 -25.97
C GLY A 557 -44.27 -3.14 -25.53
N THR A 558 -44.07 -3.36 -24.22
CA THR A 558 -42.89 -4.07 -23.69
C THR A 558 -43.20 -5.54 -23.37
N ASP A 559 -43.01 -6.40 -24.36
CA ASP A 559 -43.04 -7.87 -24.20
C ASP A 559 -41.71 -8.45 -23.71
N VAL A 560 -41.78 -9.55 -22.94
CA VAL A 560 -40.62 -10.37 -22.57
C VAL A 560 -40.29 -11.32 -23.73
N VAL A 561 -39.24 -11.01 -24.49
CA VAL A 561 -38.79 -11.85 -25.62
C VAL A 561 -37.67 -12.82 -25.20
N LYS A 562 -37.25 -13.70 -26.12
CA LYS A 562 -36.13 -14.65 -25.88
C LYS A 562 -34.74 -14.03 -25.94
N ASN A 563 -34.60 -12.79 -26.43
CA ASN A 563 -33.31 -12.13 -26.60
C ASN A 563 -33.04 -11.20 -25.40
N VAL A 564 -32.10 -11.62 -24.53
CA VAL A 564 -31.72 -10.92 -23.30
C VAL A 564 -31.29 -9.47 -23.56
N ASN A 565 -30.54 -9.19 -24.63
CA ASN A 565 -30.11 -7.82 -24.97
C ASN A 565 -31.30 -6.93 -25.37
N LYS A 566 -32.31 -7.50 -26.05
CA LYS A 566 -33.55 -6.77 -26.37
C LYS A 566 -34.41 -6.56 -25.11
N ASN A 567 -34.54 -7.58 -24.25
CA ASN A 567 -35.23 -7.46 -22.95
C ASN A 567 -34.61 -6.34 -22.12
N ASN A 568 -33.29 -6.39 -21.88
CA ASN A 568 -32.59 -5.42 -21.05
C ASN A 568 -32.75 -3.97 -21.56
N ALA A 569 -32.67 -3.76 -22.88
CA ALA A 569 -32.92 -2.44 -23.47
C ALA A 569 -34.39 -1.99 -23.36
N SER A 570 -35.36 -2.88 -23.57
CA SER A 570 -36.79 -2.55 -23.47
C SER A 570 -37.20 -2.31 -22.02
N HIS A 571 -36.72 -3.13 -21.09
CA HIS A 571 -36.98 -3.01 -19.66
C HIS A 571 -36.30 -1.78 -19.05
N ALA A 572 -35.11 -1.38 -19.52
CA ALA A 572 -34.49 -0.11 -19.11
C ALA A 572 -35.35 1.11 -19.49
N VAL A 573 -35.92 1.14 -20.70
CA VAL A 573 -36.89 2.18 -21.10
C VAL A 573 -38.17 2.08 -20.25
N LEU A 574 -38.70 0.87 -20.03
CA LEU A 574 -39.92 0.64 -19.26
C LEU A 574 -39.80 1.06 -17.78
N PHE A 575 -38.71 0.73 -17.09
CA PHE A 575 -38.53 1.08 -15.68
C PHE A 575 -38.34 2.59 -15.47
N GLU A 576 -37.72 3.29 -16.42
CA GLU A 576 -37.64 4.76 -16.39
C GLU A 576 -38.98 5.42 -16.74
N ALA A 577 -39.78 4.79 -17.62
CA ALA A 577 -41.17 5.20 -17.87
C ALA A 577 -42.05 5.01 -16.63
N LEU A 578 -41.95 3.86 -15.94
CA LEU A 578 -42.63 3.59 -14.66
C LEU A 578 -42.28 4.65 -13.60
N ALA A 579 -40.99 4.99 -13.46
CA ALA A 579 -40.55 6.04 -12.54
C ALA A 579 -41.13 7.43 -12.88
N LEU A 580 -41.25 7.78 -14.17
CA LEU A 580 -41.89 9.03 -14.61
C LEU A 580 -43.42 9.02 -14.41
N VAL A 581 -44.08 7.88 -14.64
CA VAL A 581 -45.53 7.68 -14.38
C VAL A 581 -45.86 7.88 -12.91
N MET A 582 -45.03 7.36 -11.99
CA MET A 582 -45.16 7.59 -10.55
C MET A 582 -44.93 9.05 -10.15
N HIS A 583 -43.98 9.74 -10.78
CA HIS A 583 -43.63 11.13 -10.48
C HIS A 583 -44.70 12.15 -10.94
N LEU A 584 -45.40 11.87 -12.04
CA LEU A 584 -46.38 12.80 -12.63
C LEU A 584 -47.80 12.71 -12.04
N ASP A 585 -47.98 11.88 -11.00
CA ASP A 585 -49.25 11.46 -10.41
C ASP A 585 -50.26 11.04 -11.50
N ALA A 586 -50.01 9.85 -12.06
CA ALA A 586 -50.78 9.30 -13.17
C ALA A 586 -52.14 8.76 -12.73
N GLU A 587 -53.11 8.80 -13.64
CA GLU A 587 -54.47 8.31 -13.37
C GLU A 587 -54.47 6.85 -12.87
N LYS A 588 -55.38 6.56 -11.92
CA LYS A 588 -55.45 5.29 -11.20
C LYS A 588 -55.49 4.06 -12.11
N GLU A 589 -56.08 4.15 -13.30
CA GLU A 589 -56.08 3.06 -14.28
C GLU A 589 -54.66 2.74 -14.78
N MET A 590 -53.89 3.76 -15.16
CA MET A 590 -52.50 3.59 -15.61
C MET A 590 -51.61 3.03 -14.48
N MET A 591 -51.78 3.54 -13.26
CA MET A 591 -51.07 3.02 -12.08
C MET A 591 -51.46 1.56 -11.77
N SER A 592 -52.72 1.17 -11.99
CA SER A 592 -53.19 -0.22 -11.88
C SER A 592 -52.55 -1.12 -12.95
N GLN A 593 -52.44 -0.65 -14.18
CA GLN A 593 -51.75 -1.34 -15.28
C GLN A 593 -50.25 -1.55 -14.97
N CYS A 594 -49.60 -0.57 -14.32
CA CYS A 594 -48.21 -0.64 -13.89
C CYS A 594 -47.99 -1.74 -12.82
N VAL A 595 -48.83 -1.80 -11.78
CA VAL A 595 -48.76 -2.87 -10.76
C VAL A 595 -48.97 -4.24 -11.38
N ALA A 596 -49.95 -4.39 -12.27
CA ALA A 596 -50.21 -5.66 -12.96
C ALA A 596 -49.04 -6.10 -13.87
N LEU A 597 -48.25 -5.17 -14.41
CA LEU A 597 -47.04 -5.47 -15.18
C LEU A 597 -45.87 -5.88 -14.27
N LEU A 598 -45.65 -5.16 -13.16
CA LEU A 598 -44.65 -5.53 -12.15
C LEU A 598 -44.94 -6.90 -11.51
N GLY A 599 -46.21 -7.22 -11.25
CA GLY A 599 -46.63 -8.54 -10.76
C GLY A 599 -46.30 -9.68 -11.73
N LYS A 600 -46.40 -9.44 -13.05
CA LYS A 600 -45.90 -10.40 -14.06
C LYS A 600 -44.39 -10.57 -13.96
N PHE A 601 -43.64 -9.48 -13.79
CA PHE A 601 -42.17 -9.51 -13.69
C PHE A 601 -41.66 -10.26 -12.45
N ILE A 602 -42.33 -10.15 -11.31
CA ILE A 602 -42.01 -10.93 -10.09
C ILE A 602 -42.17 -12.45 -10.36
N ALA A 603 -43.00 -12.87 -11.31
CA ALA A 603 -43.18 -14.26 -11.73
C ALA A 603 -42.27 -14.71 -12.91
N VAL A 604 -41.42 -13.83 -13.48
CA VAL A 604 -40.50 -14.18 -14.58
C VAL A 604 -39.29 -14.97 -14.04
N ARG A 605 -38.79 -15.97 -14.78
CA ARG A 605 -37.66 -16.81 -14.30
C ARG A 605 -36.32 -16.08 -14.17
N GLU A 606 -36.15 -14.94 -14.85
CA GLU A 606 -34.90 -14.18 -14.88
C GLU A 606 -34.71 -13.37 -13.57
N PRO A 607 -33.62 -13.59 -12.80
CA PRO A 607 -33.41 -12.93 -11.51
C PRO A 607 -33.43 -11.40 -11.57
N ASN A 608 -32.78 -10.81 -12.58
CA ASN A 608 -32.72 -9.35 -12.76
C ASN A 608 -34.10 -8.72 -12.91
N ILE A 609 -34.99 -9.36 -13.68
CA ILE A 609 -36.35 -8.87 -13.94
C ILE A 609 -37.19 -8.95 -12.66
N ARG A 610 -37.03 -10.01 -11.86
CA ARG A 610 -37.71 -10.15 -10.55
C ARG A 610 -37.21 -9.13 -9.52
N TYR A 611 -35.89 -8.96 -9.40
CA TYR A 611 -35.30 -7.97 -8.51
C TYR A 611 -35.83 -6.56 -8.81
N LEU A 612 -35.81 -6.14 -10.09
CA LEU A 612 -36.34 -4.84 -10.51
C LEU A 612 -37.87 -4.75 -10.39
N GLY A 613 -38.59 -5.86 -10.54
CA GLY A 613 -40.03 -5.97 -10.28
C GLY A 613 -40.38 -5.68 -8.82
N LEU A 614 -39.69 -6.36 -7.88
CA LEU A 614 -39.84 -6.17 -6.43
C LEU A 614 -39.43 -4.74 -6.02
N GLU A 615 -38.29 -4.23 -6.50
CA GLU A 615 -37.80 -2.89 -6.14
C GLU A 615 -38.78 -1.79 -6.57
N ASN A 616 -39.28 -1.83 -7.81
CA ASN A 616 -40.22 -0.81 -8.28
C ASN A 616 -41.63 -0.99 -7.67
N MET A 617 -42.07 -2.22 -7.37
CA MET A 617 -43.31 -2.43 -6.63
C MET A 617 -43.21 -1.90 -5.18
N THR A 618 -42.04 -2.00 -4.55
CA THR A 618 -41.76 -1.39 -3.23
C THR A 618 -41.87 0.13 -3.29
N ARG A 619 -41.32 0.76 -4.33
CA ARG A 619 -41.49 2.22 -4.53
C ARG A 619 -42.96 2.60 -4.74
N MET A 620 -43.76 1.77 -5.42
CA MET A 620 -45.18 2.04 -5.64
C MET A 620 -46.05 1.96 -4.37
N LEU A 621 -45.58 1.36 -3.27
CA LEU A 621 -46.30 1.38 -1.98
C LEU A 621 -46.53 2.80 -1.44
N MET A 622 -45.67 3.76 -1.80
CA MET A 622 -45.79 5.16 -1.41
C MET A 622 -47.04 5.85 -1.99
N VAL A 623 -47.70 5.23 -2.98
CA VAL A 623 -48.94 5.72 -3.58
C VAL A 623 -50.12 4.93 -2.98
N THR A 624 -50.94 5.62 -2.18
CA THR A 624 -52.08 5.04 -1.46
C THR A 624 -53.02 4.23 -2.36
N ASP A 625 -53.30 4.77 -3.55
CA ASP A 625 -54.36 4.31 -4.44
C ASP A 625 -54.16 2.93 -5.06
N VAL A 626 -52.93 2.39 -4.98
CA VAL A 626 -52.57 1.08 -5.56
C VAL A 626 -52.24 0.00 -4.54
N GLN A 627 -52.23 0.30 -3.24
CA GLN A 627 -51.81 -0.67 -2.20
C GLN A 627 -52.67 -1.95 -2.23
N ASP A 628 -53.99 -1.83 -2.38
CA ASP A 628 -54.92 -2.98 -2.48
C ASP A 628 -54.84 -3.74 -3.82
N ILE A 629 -54.07 -3.24 -4.78
CA ILE A 629 -53.72 -3.94 -6.02
C ILE A 629 -52.42 -4.70 -5.82
N ILE A 630 -51.43 -4.08 -5.15
CA ILE A 630 -50.17 -4.72 -4.76
C ILE A 630 -50.42 -5.93 -3.84
N LYS A 631 -51.33 -5.83 -2.87
CA LYS A 631 -51.75 -6.94 -1.99
C LYS A 631 -52.21 -8.19 -2.74
N ARG A 632 -52.76 -8.07 -3.95
CA ARG A 632 -53.19 -9.22 -4.78
C ARG A 632 -52.02 -10.08 -5.26
N HIS A 633 -50.79 -9.55 -5.23
CA HIS A 633 -49.56 -10.26 -5.58
C HIS A 633 -48.82 -10.84 -4.36
N GLN A 634 -49.36 -10.72 -3.14
CA GLN A 634 -48.72 -11.15 -1.88
C GLN A 634 -48.16 -12.58 -1.95
N ALA A 635 -48.90 -13.56 -2.47
CA ALA A 635 -48.44 -14.95 -2.59
C ALA A 635 -47.21 -15.11 -3.53
N GLN A 636 -47.08 -14.28 -4.57
CA GLN A 636 -45.92 -14.28 -5.47
C GLN A 636 -44.70 -13.63 -4.81
N ILE A 637 -44.94 -12.61 -3.97
CA ILE A 637 -43.90 -11.92 -3.19
C ILE A 637 -43.38 -12.84 -2.07
N ILE A 638 -44.27 -13.53 -1.33
CA ILE A 638 -43.90 -14.54 -0.33
C ILE A 638 -43.08 -15.67 -0.96
N THR A 639 -43.46 -16.14 -2.16
CA THR A 639 -42.67 -17.13 -2.91
C THR A 639 -41.24 -16.64 -3.19
N SER A 640 -41.03 -15.33 -3.33
CA SER A 640 -39.73 -14.72 -3.57
C SER A 640 -38.83 -14.63 -2.33
N LEU A 641 -39.34 -14.86 -1.11
CA LEU A 641 -38.51 -15.09 0.09
C LEU A 641 -37.73 -16.41 0.02
N LYS A 642 -38.17 -17.36 -0.81
CA LYS A 642 -37.60 -18.72 -0.94
C LYS A 642 -36.70 -18.86 -2.18
N ASP A 643 -36.21 -17.73 -2.72
CA ASP A 643 -35.34 -17.67 -3.90
C ASP A 643 -33.85 -17.96 -3.59
N PRO A 644 -33.04 -18.53 -4.50
CA PRO A 644 -31.58 -18.62 -4.28
C PRO A 644 -30.90 -17.27 -4.00
N ASP A 645 -31.28 -16.16 -4.66
CA ASP A 645 -30.57 -14.89 -4.53
C ASP A 645 -30.96 -14.12 -3.26
N VAL A 646 -29.99 -13.89 -2.37
CA VAL A 646 -30.15 -13.11 -1.11
C VAL A 646 -30.72 -11.70 -1.39
N SER A 647 -30.36 -11.09 -2.51
CA SER A 647 -30.78 -9.75 -2.92
C SER A 647 -32.27 -9.72 -3.28
N ILE A 648 -32.77 -10.77 -3.94
CA ILE A 648 -34.19 -10.94 -4.24
C ILE A 648 -34.96 -11.21 -2.95
N ARG A 649 -34.44 -12.07 -2.07
CA ARG A 649 -35.04 -12.37 -0.76
C ARG A 649 -35.16 -11.14 0.13
N ARG A 650 -34.14 -10.26 0.17
CA ARG A 650 -34.21 -8.97 0.87
C ARG A 650 -35.27 -8.04 0.26
N ARG A 651 -35.33 -7.87 -1.06
CA ARG A 651 -36.38 -7.03 -1.69
C ARG A 651 -37.79 -7.59 -1.51
N ALA A 652 -37.94 -8.91 -1.39
CA ALA A 652 -39.21 -9.52 -1.02
C ALA A 652 -39.57 -9.21 0.46
N LEU A 653 -38.61 -9.24 1.38
CA LEU A 653 -38.79 -8.85 2.78
C LEU A 653 -39.14 -7.35 2.91
N ASP A 654 -38.44 -6.46 2.20
CA ASP A 654 -38.72 -5.01 2.16
C ASP A 654 -40.15 -4.73 1.68
N LEU A 655 -40.56 -5.37 0.59
CA LEU A 655 -41.90 -5.24 0.02
C LEU A 655 -42.98 -5.77 0.97
N LEU A 656 -42.75 -6.93 1.61
CA LEU A 656 -43.68 -7.51 2.59
C LEU A 656 -43.82 -6.65 3.85
N TYR A 657 -42.71 -6.08 4.33
CA TYR A 657 -42.71 -5.14 5.46
C TYR A 657 -43.50 -3.86 5.14
N GLY A 658 -43.28 -3.27 3.97
CA GLY A 658 -43.97 -2.04 3.54
C GLY A 658 -45.44 -2.23 3.16
N MET A 659 -45.86 -3.42 2.70
CA MET A 659 -47.25 -3.72 2.31
C MET A 659 -48.12 -4.30 3.44
N CYS A 660 -47.55 -4.44 4.64
CA CYS A 660 -48.20 -5.04 5.79
C CYS A 660 -49.19 -4.06 6.45
N ASP A 661 -50.39 -4.54 6.76
CA ASP A 661 -51.41 -3.86 7.55
C ASP A 661 -52.20 -4.86 8.41
N VAL A 662 -53.19 -4.38 9.16
CA VAL A 662 -54.01 -5.20 10.08
C VAL A 662 -54.78 -6.33 9.36
N SER A 663 -54.98 -6.26 8.04
CA SER A 663 -55.68 -7.28 7.26
C SER A 663 -54.80 -8.47 6.83
N ASN A 664 -53.48 -8.27 6.69
CA ASN A 664 -52.55 -9.30 6.20
C ASN A 664 -51.36 -9.59 7.14
N ALA A 665 -51.20 -8.84 8.24
CA ALA A 665 -50.08 -9.00 9.17
C ALA A 665 -49.93 -10.43 9.71
N LYS A 666 -51.04 -11.14 9.96
CA LYS A 666 -51.02 -12.53 10.42
C LYS A 666 -50.34 -13.44 9.40
N ASP A 667 -50.82 -13.45 8.17
CA ASP A 667 -50.30 -14.30 7.08
C ASP A 667 -48.83 -13.99 6.78
N ILE A 668 -48.45 -12.70 6.78
CA ILE A 668 -47.08 -12.25 6.52
C ILE A 668 -46.15 -12.69 7.65
N VAL A 669 -46.52 -12.44 8.91
CA VAL A 669 -45.68 -12.79 10.08
C VAL A 669 -45.55 -14.30 10.25
N GLU A 670 -46.60 -15.09 9.97
CA GLU A 670 -46.53 -16.56 10.02
C GLU A 670 -45.58 -17.13 8.95
N GLU A 671 -45.59 -16.61 7.72
CA GLU A 671 -44.62 -17.02 6.67
C GLU A 671 -43.19 -16.52 6.97
N LEU A 672 -43.01 -15.32 7.55
CA LEU A 672 -41.69 -14.85 8.03
C LEU A 672 -41.15 -15.77 9.14
N LEU A 673 -41.99 -16.14 10.11
CA LEU A 673 -41.65 -17.10 11.18
C LEU A 673 -41.44 -18.53 10.67
N GLN A 674 -41.92 -18.89 9.47
CA GLN A 674 -41.60 -20.15 8.81
C GLN A 674 -40.24 -20.07 8.10
N TYR A 675 -40.01 -19.01 7.32
CA TYR A 675 -38.78 -18.81 6.55
C TYR A 675 -37.56 -18.55 7.45
N LEU A 676 -37.73 -17.94 8.63
CA LEU A 676 -36.68 -17.73 9.63
C LEU A 676 -35.85 -19.01 9.94
N ASN A 677 -36.49 -20.18 9.92
CA ASN A 677 -35.82 -21.46 10.15
C ASN A 677 -34.77 -21.79 9.07
N THR A 678 -35.07 -21.46 7.79
CA THR A 678 -34.22 -21.74 6.63
C THR A 678 -33.43 -20.53 6.12
N ALA A 679 -33.65 -19.35 6.70
CA ALA A 679 -32.95 -18.12 6.34
C ALA A 679 -31.45 -18.16 6.70
N ASP A 680 -30.63 -17.52 5.87
CA ASP A 680 -29.19 -17.33 6.11
C ASP A 680 -28.96 -16.46 7.35
N PHE A 681 -27.92 -16.75 8.14
CA PHE A 681 -27.62 -16.04 9.40
C PHE A 681 -27.59 -14.50 9.25
N ALA A 682 -26.98 -13.98 8.18
CA ALA A 682 -26.90 -12.55 7.88
C ALA A 682 -28.22 -11.89 7.41
N MET A 683 -29.33 -12.64 7.41
CA MET A 683 -30.70 -12.15 7.20
C MET A 683 -31.59 -12.38 8.43
N ARG A 684 -31.17 -13.20 9.42
CA ARG A 684 -31.98 -13.53 10.60
C ARG A 684 -32.22 -12.34 11.52
N GLU A 685 -31.21 -11.53 11.81
CA GLU A 685 -31.37 -10.32 12.64
C GLU A 685 -32.38 -9.35 11.99
N GLU A 686 -32.14 -8.98 10.74
CA GLU A 686 -32.98 -8.07 9.94
C GLU A 686 -34.45 -8.55 9.87
N LEU A 687 -34.66 -9.84 9.57
CA LEU A 687 -35.98 -10.44 9.51
C LEU A 687 -36.65 -10.52 10.88
N SER A 688 -35.89 -10.79 11.95
CA SER A 688 -36.43 -10.82 13.31
C SER A 688 -36.87 -9.42 13.79
N LEU A 689 -36.10 -8.38 13.46
CA LEU A 689 -36.45 -7.00 13.77
C LEU A 689 -37.69 -6.55 13.00
N LYS A 690 -37.74 -6.76 11.68
CA LYS A 690 -38.91 -6.42 10.85
C LYS A 690 -40.15 -7.21 11.31
N ALA A 691 -40.04 -8.51 11.59
CA ALA A 691 -41.17 -9.30 12.10
C ALA A 691 -41.67 -8.84 13.48
N ALA A 692 -40.78 -8.48 14.41
CA ALA A 692 -41.15 -7.94 15.72
C ALA A 692 -41.88 -6.59 15.63
N ILE A 693 -41.47 -5.71 14.69
CA ILE A 693 -42.12 -4.41 14.46
C ILE A 693 -43.51 -4.60 13.83
N LEU A 694 -43.66 -5.49 12.85
CA LEU A 694 -44.97 -5.82 12.28
C LEU A 694 -45.91 -6.39 13.36
N ALA A 695 -45.39 -7.24 14.24
CA ALA A 695 -46.14 -7.78 15.36
C ALA A 695 -46.59 -6.70 16.35
N GLU A 696 -45.71 -5.77 16.73
CA GLU A 696 -46.05 -4.65 17.63
C GLU A 696 -47.11 -3.72 17.01
N LYS A 697 -46.97 -3.41 15.71
CA LYS A 697 -47.76 -2.39 15.02
C LYS A 697 -49.14 -2.86 14.54
N PHE A 698 -49.29 -4.14 14.22
CA PHE A 698 -50.48 -4.68 13.55
C PHE A 698 -51.09 -5.91 14.25
N ALA A 699 -50.86 -6.07 15.55
CA ALA A 699 -51.49 -7.12 16.35
C ALA A 699 -53.04 -7.07 16.26
N PRO A 700 -53.71 -8.16 15.85
CA PRO A 700 -55.18 -8.24 15.88
C PRO A 700 -55.71 -8.41 17.30
N ASP A 701 -54.90 -9.03 18.17
CA ASP A 701 -55.12 -9.17 19.60
C ASP A 701 -53.77 -9.15 20.34
N LEU A 702 -53.79 -8.71 21.60
CA LEU A 702 -52.57 -8.48 22.38
C LEU A 702 -51.87 -9.79 22.79
N SER A 703 -52.59 -10.93 22.83
CA SER A 703 -52.02 -12.25 23.10
C SER A 703 -51.20 -12.79 21.93
N TRP A 704 -51.64 -12.56 20.69
CA TRP A 704 -50.92 -12.94 19.47
C TRP A 704 -49.54 -12.27 19.38
N TYR A 705 -49.40 -11.00 19.82
CA TYR A 705 -48.10 -10.34 19.92
C TYR A 705 -47.13 -11.12 20.82
N VAL A 706 -47.58 -11.54 22.02
CA VAL A 706 -46.75 -12.32 22.95
C VAL A 706 -46.37 -13.67 22.34
N ASP A 707 -47.32 -14.36 21.69
CA ASP A 707 -47.04 -15.63 21.02
C ASP A 707 -46.08 -15.51 19.82
N VAL A 708 -46.11 -14.39 19.10
CA VAL A 708 -45.16 -14.11 18.00
C VAL A 708 -43.77 -13.84 18.54
N ILE A 709 -43.61 -12.96 19.54
CA ILE A 709 -42.27 -12.62 20.06
C ILE A 709 -41.62 -13.82 20.77
N LEU A 710 -42.39 -14.63 21.51
CA LEU A 710 -41.85 -15.85 22.11
C LEU A 710 -41.43 -16.88 21.04
N GLN A 711 -42.22 -17.09 19.97
CA GLN A 711 -41.81 -17.93 18.83
C GLN A 711 -40.58 -17.38 18.09
N LEU A 712 -40.43 -16.07 18.04
CA LEU A 712 -39.32 -15.39 17.38
C LEU A 712 -38.02 -15.59 18.18
N ILE A 713 -38.06 -15.46 19.51
CA ILE A 713 -36.94 -15.81 20.40
C ILE A 713 -36.59 -17.31 20.31
N ASP A 714 -37.59 -18.19 20.28
CA ASP A 714 -37.43 -19.64 20.15
C ASP A 714 -36.73 -20.10 18.86
N LYS A 715 -36.92 -19.34 17.76
CA LYS A 715 -36.38 -19.68 16.42
C LYS A 715 -35.11 -18.92 16.02
N ALA A 716 -35.00 -17.64 16.41
CA ALA A 716 -33.86 -16.80 16.05
C ALA A 716 -32.74 -16.80 17.09
N GLY A 717 -33.03 -17.06 18.38
CA GLY A 717 -32.02 -17.16 19.44
C GLY A 717 -31.05 -15.98 19.47
N ASP A 718 -29.76 -16.25 19.21
CA ASP A 718 -28.68 -15.26 19.22
C ASP A 718 -28.85 -14.09 18.23
N PHE A 719 -29.70 -14.25 17.21
CA PHE A 719 -29.97 -13.21 16.21
C PHE A 719 -31.08 -12.23 16.64
N VAL A 720 -31.66 -12.39 17.83
CA VAL A 720 -32.66 -11.47 18.38
C VAL A 720 -31.98 -10.36 19.18
N SER A 721 -32.16 -9.10 18.76
CA SER A 721 -31.67 -7.95 19.54
C SER A 721 -32.24 -7.92 20.96
N ASP A 722 -31.44 -7.51 21.94
CA ASP A 722 -31.90 -7.29 23.31
C ASP A 722 -33.12 -6.33 23.36
N ASP A 723 -33.20 -5.37 22.43
CA ASP A 723 -34.34 -4.45 22.27
C ASP A 723 -35.71 -5.16 22.17
N ILE A 724 -35.75 -6.33 21.52
CA ILE A 724 -36.99 -7.08 21.28
C ILE A 724 -37.50 -7.71 22.58
N TRP A 725 -36.60 -8.26 23.40
CA TRP A 725 -36.99 -8.87 24.66
C TRP A 725 -37.20 -7.85 25.78
N PHE A 726 -36.48 -6.71 25.76
CA PHE A 726 -36.86 -5.54 26.55
C PHE A 726 -38.28 -5.07 26.21
N ARG A 727 -38.66 -5.05 24.93
CA ARG A 727 -39.98 -4.56 24.50
C ARG A 727 -41.13 -5.47 24.95
N VAL A 728 -41.01 -6.79 24.83
CA VAL A 728 -42.08 -7.71 25.29
C VAL A 728 -42.29 -7.64 26.81
N VAL A 729 -41.22 -7.46 27.60
CA VAL A 729 -41.32 -7.22 29.04
C VAL A 729 -42.11 -5.94 29.33
N GLN A 730 -41.73 -4.80 28.72
CA GLN A 730 -42.46 -3.54 28.88
C GLN A 730 -43.94 -3.66 28.50
N PHE A 731 -44.22 -4.36 27.39
CA PHE A 731 -45.56 -4.55 26.86
C PHE A 731 -46.46 -5.37 27.81
N VAL A 732 -45.93 -6.44 28.40
CA VAL A 732 -46.66 -7.26 29.38
C VAL A 732 -46.83 -6.52 30.72
N THR A 733 -45.81 -5.80 31.20
CA THR A 733 -45.93 -5.01 32.44
C THR A 733 -47.01 -3.92 32.32
N ASN A 734 -47.13 -3.27 31.17
CA ASN A 734 -48.12 -2.20 30.99
C ASN A 734 -49.57 -2.71 30.83
N ASN A 735 -49.77 -3.95 30.36
CA ASN A 735 -51.08 -4.54 30.05
C ASN A 735 -51.45 -5.66 31.04
N GLU A 736 -52.18 -5.31 32.10
CA GLU A 736 -52.56 -6.20 33.21
C GLU A 736 -53.27 -7.49 32.74
N ASP A 737 -54.19 -7.39 31.77
CA ASP A 737 -54.94 -8.54 31.23
C ASP A 737 -54.03 -9.62 30.60
N LEU A 738 -52.82 -9.27 30.14
CA LEU A 738 -51.88 -10.19 29.51
C LEU A 738 -50.97 -10.91 30.50
N GLN A 739 -50.73 -10.34 31.67
CA GLN A 739 -49.78 -10.87 32.67
C GLN A 739 -50.00 -12.37 32.97
N PRO A 740 -51.22 -12.87 33.27
CA PRO A 740 -51.45 -14.30 33.52
C PRO A 740 -51.34 -15.18 32.27
N TYR A 741 -51.48 -14.62 31.05
CA TYR A 741 -51.28 -15.35 29.79
C TYR A 741 -49.79 -15.48 29.46
N ALA A 742 -49.06 -14.36 29.50
CA ALA A 742 -47.64 -14.28 29.21
C ALA A 742 -46.81 -15.10 30.21
N ALA A 743 -47.14 -15.04 31.50
CA ALA A 743 -46.50 -15.86 32.53
C ALA A 743 -46.73 -17.37 32.29
N ALA A 744 -47.95 -17.77 31.92
CA ALA A 744 -48.24 -19.17 31.60
C ALA A 744 -47.43 -19.65 30.38
N LYS A 745 -47.39 -18.86 29.31
CA LYS A 745 -46.59 -19.17 28.11
C LYS A 745 -45.09 -19.25 28.43
N ALA A 746 -44.55 -18.31 29.21
CA ALA A 746 -43.15 -18.34 29.66
C ALA A 746 -42.80 -19.66 30.38
N ARG A 747 -43.67 -20.10 31.30
CA ARG A 747 -43.55 -21.40 31.97
C ARG A 747 -43.58 -22.58 30.98
N ASP A 748 -44.48 -22.56 30.00
CA ASP A 748 -44.59 -23.62 28.99
C ASP A 748 -43.39 -23.67 28.01
N TYR A 749 -42.68 -22.56 27.78
CA TYR A 749 -41.42 -22.56 27.01
C TYR A 749 -40.23 -23.12 27.83
N LEU A 750 -40.20 -22.98 29.16
CA LEU A 750 -39.13 -23.51 30.02
C LEU A 750 -39.13 -25.04 30.15
N ASP A 751 -40.27 -25.69 29.92
CA ASP A 751 -40.40 -27.15 29.87
C ASP A 751 -39.64 -27.78 28.68
N LYS A 752 -39.20 -26.98 27.69
CA LYS A 752 -38.43 -27.50 26.55
C LYS A 752 -37.01 -27.91 26.99
N PRO A 753 -36.46 -29.02 26.45
CA PRO A 753 -35.12 -29.50 26.81
C PRO A 753 -33.99 -28.65 26.19
N ALA A 754 -34.26 -27.97 25.07
CA ALA A 754 -33.35 -27.02 24.45
C ALA A 754 -34.07 -25.66 24.36
N ILE A 755 -33.53 -24.67 25.06
CA ILE A 755 -34.03 -23.30 25.12
C ILE A 755 -32.88 -22.32 24.94
N HIS A 756 -33.16 -21.17 24.31
CA HIS A 756 -32.17 -20.11 24.16
C HIS A 756 -32.06 -19.26 25.43
N GLU A 757 -30.87 -18.71 25.72
CA GLU A 757 -30.64 -17.89 26.92
C GLU A 757 -31.58 -16.68 26.98
N THR A 758 -31.91 -16.05 25.85
CA THR A 758 -32.86 -14.94 25.80
C THR A 758 -34.28 -15.37 26.20
N MET A 759 -34.68 -16.62 25.95
CA MET A 759 -35.94 -17.17 26.46
C MET A 759 -35.90 -17.33 27.98
N VAL A 760 -34.75 -17.71 28.55
CA VAL A 760 -34.55 -17.77 30.00
C VAL A 760 -34.60 -16.37 30.62
N LYS A 761 -33.95 -15.35 30.02
CA LYS A 761 -34.02 -13.94 30.47
C LYS A 761 -35.48 -13.45 30.57
N VAL A 762 -36.26 -13.61 29.50
CA VAL A 762 -37.67 -13.22 29.45
C VAL A 762 -38.49 -13.98 30.48
N SER A 763 -38.36 -15.31 30.50
CA SER A 763 -39.21 -16.16 31.33
C SER A 763 -38.91 -15.98 32.82
N ALA A 764 -37.64 -15.80 33.19
CA ALA A 764 -37.24 -15.45 34.56
C ALA A 764 -37.85 -14.10 34.99
N HIS A 765 -37.84 -13.08 34.13
CA HIS A 765 -38.41 -11.78 34.47
C HIS A 765 -39.94 -11.84 34.60
N LEU A 766 -40.63 -12.42 33.62
CA LEU A 766 -42.10 -12.53 33.63
C LEU A 766 -42.63 -13.41 34.76
N LEU A 767 -41.93 -14.51 35.10
CA LEU A 767 -42.30 -15.36 36.24
C LEU A 767 -41.91 -14.74 37.59
N GLY A 768 -40.90 -13.86 37.61
CA GLY A 768 -40.50 -13.10 38.81
C GLY A 768 -41.56 -12.10 39.25
N GLU A 769 -42.15 -11.35 38.32
CA GLU A 769 -43.25 -10.41 38.61
C GLU A 769 -44.61 -11.14 38.71
N PHE A 770 -44.97 -11.93 37.70
CA PHE A 770 -46.35 -12.39 37.48
C PHE A 770 -46.58 -13.87 37.80
N GLY A 771 -45.55 -14.62 38.21
CA GLY A 771 -45.67 -16.04 38.56
C GLY A 771 -46.66 -16.31 39.70
N HIS A 772 -46.86 -15.33 40.59
CA HIS A 772 -47.83 -15.41 41.67
C HIS A 772 -49.29 -15.55 41.19
N LEU A 773 -49.62 -15.01 40.00
CA LEU A 773 -50.94 -15.16 39.36
C LEU A 773 -51.20 -16.61 38.90
N LEU A 774 -50.15 -17.40 38.68
CA LEU A 774 -50.24 -18.79 38.23
C LEU A 774 -50.45 -19.79 39.36
N ALA A 775 -50.31 -19.40 40.63
CA ALA A 775 -50.28 -20.31 41.78
C ALA A 775 -51.56 -21.15 42.01
N ARG A 776 -52.62 -20.90 41.24
CA ARG A 776 -53.86 -21.72 41.20
C ARG A 776 -53.84 -22.83 40.14
N ARG A 777 -52.82 -22.91 39.28
CA ARG A 777 -52.63 -23.97 38.28
C ARG A 777 -51.74 -25.09 38.84
N PRO A 778 -52.02 -26.38 38.52
CA PRO A 778 -51.11 -27.46 38.85
C PRO A 778 -49.78 -27.32 38.09
N GLY A 779 -48.65 -27.61 38.72
CA GLY A 779 -47.31 -27.46 38.10
C GLY A 779 -46.77 -26.03 38.06
N CYS A 780 -47.40 -25.08 38.77
CA CYS A 780 -47.04 -23.66 38.81
C CYS A 780 -46.93 -23.09 40.24
N SER A 781 -46.67 -23.92 41.25
CA SER A 781 -46.37 -23.41 42.60
C SER A 781 -45.02 -22.67 42.63
N PRO A 782 -44.79 -21.73 43.58
CA PRO A 782 -43.52 -21.00 43.68
C PRO A 782 -42.28 -21.92 43.76
N LYS A 783 -42.42 -23.09 44.40
CA LYS A 783 -41.36 -24.11 44.53
C LYS A 783 -41.08 -24.86 43.23
N GLU A 784 -42.10 -25.12 42.42
CA GLU A 784 -41.95 -25.71 41.08
C GLU A 784 -41.33 -24.70 40.10
N LEU A 785 -41.82 -23.46 40.08
CA LEU A 785 -41.28 -22.38 39.24
C LEU A 785 -39.81 -22.09 39.58
N PHE A 786 -39.46 -22.05 40.87
CA PHE A 786 -38.06 -21.96 41.31
C PHE A 786 -37.23 -23.15 40.82
N SER A 787 -37.70 -24.38 41.02
CA SER A 787 -36.99 -25.60 40.60
C SER A 787 -36.69 -25.60 39.10
N ILE A 788 -37.67 -25.25 38.26
CA ILE A 788 -37.53 -25.18 36.80
C ILE A 788 -36.51 -24.10 36.40
N LEU A 789 -36.58 -22.90 37.00
CA LEU A 789 -35.62 -21.82 36.73
C LEU A 789 -34.22 -22.14 37.29
N HIS A 790 -34.11 -22.93 38.35
CA HIS A 790 -32.83 -23.35 38.93
C HIS A 790 -32.14 -24.43 38.10
N GLU A 791 -32.90 -25.34 37.47
CA GLU A 791 -32.37 -26.33 36.52
C GLU A 791 -31.58 -25.68 35.38
N LYS A 792 -32.01 -24.49 34.92
CA LYS A 792 -31.37 -23.75 33.83
C LYS A 792 -30.22 -22.81 34.28
N LEU A 793 -30.01 -22.63 35.60
CA LEU A 793 -28.93 -21.80 36.14
C LEU A 793 -27.51 -22.21 35.68
N PRO A 794 -27.17 -23.51 35.51
CA PRO A 794 -25.85 -23.91 34.99
C PRO A 794 -25.63 -23.65 33.50
N THR A 795 -26.69 -23.33 32.74
CA THR A 795 -26.66 -23.21 31.27
C THR A 795 -26.68 -21.78 30.74
N VAL A 796 -26.71 -20.77 31.61
CA VAL A 796 -26.77 -19.34 31.23
C VAL A 796 -25.45 -18.61 31.50
N SER A 797 -25.21 -17.51 30.78
CA SER A 797 -24.06 -16.63 31.00
C SER A 797 -24.11 -15.87 32.32
N THR A 798 -22.96 -15.29 32.71
CA THR A 798 -22.85 -14.40 33.88
C THR A 798 -23.78 -13.20 33.81
N PHE A 799 -24.18 -12.73 32.63
CA PHE A 799 -25.12 -11.61 32.48
C PHE A 799 -26.57 -11.95 32.84
N THR A 800 -26.95 -13.24 32.79
CA THR A 800 -28.32 -13.69 33.12
C THR A 800 -28.46 -14.16 34.57
N ILE A 801 -27.36 -14.53 35.24
CA ILE A 801 -27.37 -14.87 36.67
C ILE A 801 -27.97 -13.74 37.54
N PRO A 802 -27.60 -12.44 37.40
CA PRO A 802 -28.22 -11.34 38.14
C PRO A 802 -29.74 -11.23 37.98
N ILE A 803 -30.27 -11.58 36.79
CA ILE A 803 -31.72 -11.60 36.52
C ILE A 803 -32.36 -12.75 37.31
N LEU A 804 -31.79 -13.95 37.25
CA LEU A 804 -32.28 -15.11 38.02
C LEU A 804 -32.22 -14.87 39.54
N LEU A 805 -31.18 -14.21 40.06
CA LEU A 805 -31.10 -13.85 41.48
C LEU A 805 -32.23 -12.88 41.89
N SER A 806 -32.56 -11.89 41.04
CA SER A 806 -33.71 -10.99 41.26
C SER A 806 -35.03 -11.75 41.21
N THR A 807 -35.20 -12.67 40.26
CA THR A 807 -36.37 -13.55 40.15
C THR A 807 -36.53 -14.42 41.41
N TYR A 808 -35.46 -15.01 41.94
CA TYR A 808 -35.51 -15.77 43.19
C TYR A 808 -35.91 -14.89 44.39
N ALA A 809 -35.42 -13.65 44.45
CA ALA A 809 -35.81 -12.70 45.49
C ALA A 809 -37.31 -12.31 45.42
N LYS A 810 -37.88 -12.13 44.22
CA LYS A 810 -39.32 -11.90 44.04
C LYS A 810 -40.18 -13.16 44.29
N ILE A 811 -39.70 -14.35 43.92
CA ILE A 811 -40.37 -15.61 44.28
C ILE A 811 -40.48 -15.77 45.81
N LEU A 812 -39.43 -15.40 46.57
CA LEU A 812 -39.51 -15.35 48.04
C LEU A 812 -40.55 -14.33 48.53
N MET A 813 -40.61 -13.14 47.93
CA MET A 813 -41.60 -12.11 48.29
C MET A 813 -43.05 -12.59 48.10
N HIS A 814 -43.34 -13.24 46.97
CA HIS A 814 -44.68 -13.74 46.64
C HIS A 814 -45.10 -15.00 47.42
N THR A 815 -44.17 -15.67 48.12
CA THR A 815 -44.47 -16.89 48.88
C THR A 815 -44.90 -16.55 50.31
N GLN A 816 -46.19 -16.28 50.51
CA GLN A 816 -46.79 -16.06 51.83
C GLN A 816 -47.94 -17.05 52.12
N PRO A 817 -47.97 -17.74 53.29
CA PRO A 817 -46.91 -17.78 54.31
C PRO A 817 -45.59 -18.38 53.76
N PRO A 818 -44.43 -18.01 54.33
CA PRO A 818 -43.13 -18.43 53.81
C PRO A 818 -42.94 -19.95 53.95
N ASP A 819 -42.57 -20.61 52.85
CA ASP A 819 -42.08 -21.99 52.85
C ASP A 819 -40.61 -22.00 53.32
N PRO A 820 -40.31 -22.55 54.52
CA PRO A 820 -38.95 -22.59 55.04
C PRO A 820 -38.03 -23.51 54.22
N GLU A 821 -38.54 -24.47 53.45
CA GLU A 821 -37.72 -25.33 52.61
C GLU A 821 -37.20 -24.55 51.39
N LEU A 822 -38.10 -23.90 50.66
CA LEU A 822 -37.77 -23.00 49.54
C LEU A 822 -36.88 -21.83 49.98
N GLN A 823 -37.16 -21.24 51.15
CA GLN A 823 -36.36 -20.14 51.70
C GLN A 823 -34.91 -20.56 51.96
N ASN A 824 -34.68 -21.74 52.55
CA ASN A 824 -33.33 -22.26 52.80
C ASN A 824 -32.59 -22.61 51.50
N GLN A 825 -33.30 -23.12 50.47
CA GLN A 825 -32.71 -23.41 49.16
C GLN A 825 -32.21 -22.12 48.47
N ILE A 826 -33.02 -21.06 48.45
CA ILE A 826 -32.64 -19.78 47.84
C ILE A 826 -31.53 -19.08 48.66
N TRP A 827 -31.56 -19.15 49.99
CA TRP A 827 -30.48 -18.63 50.84
C TRP A 827 -29.14 -19.36 50.62
N ALA A 828 -29.15 -20.68 50.40
CA ALA A 828 -27.94 -21.42 50.05
C ALA A 828 -27.31 -20.94 48.73
N ILE A 829 -28.15 -20.52 47.76
CA ILE A 829 -27.69 -19.94 46.49
C ILE A 829 -27.08 -18.55 46.72
N PHE A 830 -27.73 -17.66 47.46
CA PHE A 830 -27.17 -16.33 47.73
C PHE A 830 -25.82 -16.42 48.47
N ASN A 831 -25.71 -17.27 49.50
CA ASN A 831 -24.45 -17.49 50.21
C ASN A 831 -23.35 -18.10 49.32
N LYS A 832 -23.71 -18.89 48.30
CA LYS A 832 -22.75 -19.41 47.30
C LYS A 832 -22.21 -18.32 46.37
N TYR A 833 -22.99 -17.27 46.10
CA TYR A 833 -22.59 -16.17 45.22
C TYR A 833 -22.03 -14.94 45.98
N GLU A 834 -22.08 -14.91 47.32
CA GLU A 834 -21.40 -13.90 48.16
C GLU A 834 -19.89 -13.81 47.88
N SER A 835 -19.24 -14.93 47.52
CA SER A 835 -17.82 -14.96 47.14
C SER A 835 -17.58 -14.97 45.62
N CYS A 836 -18.51 -14.44 44.82
CA CYS A 836 -18.30 -14.33 43.37
C CYS A 836 -17.27 -13.23 43.04
N ILE A 837 -16.57 -13.39 41.91
CA ILE A 837 -15.61 -12.40 41.39
C ILE A 837 -16.35 -11.33 40.56
N ASP A 838 -17.51 -11.67 39.99
CA ASP A 838 -18.39 -10.74 39.29
C ASP A 838 -19.12 -9.86 40.32
N ALA A 839 -18.92 -8.55 40.24
CA ALA A 839 -19.43 -7.60 41.21
C ALA A 839 -20.96 -7.44 41.18
N GLU A 840 -21.61 -7.61 40.02
CA GLU A 840 -23.07 -7.49 39.92
C GLU A 840 -23.76 -8.74 40.51
N ILE A 841 -23.19 -9.92 40.24
CA ILE A 841 -23.64 -11.18 40.86
C ILE A 841 -23.41 -11.13 42.38
N GLN A 842 -22.23 -10.71 42.83
CA GLN A 842 -21.89 -10.60 44.25
C GLN A 842 -22.81 -9.59 44.97
N GLN A 843 -22.97 -8.38 44.43
CA GLN A 843 -23.77 -7.33 45.06
C GLN A 843 -25.23 -7.79 45.23
N ARG A 844 -25.86 -8.32 44.17
CA ARG A 844 -27.25 -8.82 44.26
C ARG A 844 -27.39 -10.00 45.22
N ALA A 845 -26.43 -10.92 45.25
CA ALA A 845 -26.47 -12.05 46.18
C ALA A 845 -26.43 -11.58 47.65
N VAL A 846 -25.50 -10.68 48.00
CA VAL A 846 -25.36 -10.11 49.34
C VAL A 846 -26.57 -9.26 49.72
N GLU A 847 -27.03 -8.39 48.82
CA GLU A 847 -28.19 -7.52 49.07
C GLU A 847 -29.48 -8.33 49.25
N TYR A 848 -29.78 -9.31 48.39
CA TYR A 848 -31.00 -10.12 48.51
C TYR A 848 -30.96 -11.06 49.72
N PHE A 849 -29.79 -11.57 50.13
CA PHE A 849 -29.66 -12.28 51.41
C PHE A 849 -29.90 -11.36 52.61
N ALA A 850 -29.37 -10.13 52.59
CA ALA A 850 -29.58 -9.15 53.66
C ALA A 850 -31.03 -8.62 53.70
N LEU A 851 -31.68 -8.43 52.56
CA LEU A 851 -33.05 -7.93 52.43
C LEU A 851 -34.09 -8.99 52.83
N SER A 852 -33.94 -10.24 52.38
CA SER A 852 -34.87 -11.34 52.70
C SER A 852 -34.92 -11.70 54.19
N ARG A 853 -33.97 -11.19 55.00
CA ARG A 853 -33.97 -11.28 56.47
C ARG A 853 -34.67 -10.11 57.19
N LYS A 854 -35.15 -9.08 56.47
CA LYS A 854 -35.83 -7.89 57.02
C LYS A 854 -37.36 -7.97 57.07
N GLY A 855 -37.96 -9.10 56.64
CA GLY A 855 -39.40 -9.33 56.73
C GLY A 855 -40.20 -8.33 55.88
N ALA A 856 -41.12 -7.58 56.52
CA ALA A 856 -42.06 -6.68 55.83
C ALA A 856 -41.38 -5.69 54.86
N ALA A 857 -40.20 -5.17 55.20
CA ALA A 857 -39.48 -4.24 54.33
C ALA A 857 -39.01 -4.83 52.99
N LEU A 858 -39.05 -6.17 52.83
CA LEU A 858 -38.84 -6.82 51.53
C LEU A 858 -40.00 -6.51 50.55
N MET A 859 -41.23 -6.46 51.07
CA MET A 859 -42.44 -6.26 50.27
C MET A 859 -42.46 -4.87 49.63
N ASP A 860 -42.14 -3.84 50.41
CA ASP A 860 -42.12 -2.45 49.95
C ASP A 860 -41.01 -2.18 48.90
N ILE A 861 -39.93 -2.97 48.94
CA ILE A 861 -38.75 -2.81 48.06
C ILE A 861 -38.86 -3.64 46.78
N LEU A 862 -39.45 -4.84 46.84
CA LEU A 862 -39.57 -5.75 45.69
C LEU A 862 -40.97 -5.77 45.06
N ALA A 863 -41.83 -4.82 45.42
CA ALA A 863 -43.17 -4.64 44.88
C ALA A 863 -43.25 -4.67 43.34
N GLU A 864 -44.46 -4.86 42.83
CA GLU A 864 -44.74 -4.93 41.39
C GLU A 864 -44.21 -3.68 40.65
N MET A 865 -43.53 -3.90 39.53
CA MET A 865 -42.92 -2.82 38.76
C MET A 865 -43.98 -1.83 38.25
N PRO A 866 -43.81 -0.51 38.48
CA PRO A 866 -44.73 0.48 37.94
C PRO A 866 -44.66 0.50 36.40
N LYS A 867 -45.79 0.83 35.76
CA LYS A 867 -45.90 0.84 34.29
C LYS A 867 -44.82 1.71 33.65
N PHE A 868 -44.18 1.18 32.62
CA PHE A 868 -43.13 1.88 31.89
C PHE A 868 -43.73 3.10 31.15
N PRO A 869 -43.06 4.27 31.17
CA PRO A 869 -43.54 5.45 30.48
C PRO A 869 -43.56 5.21 28.96
N GLU A 870 -44.59 5.73 28.30
CA GLU A 870 -44.68 5.68 26.84
C GLU A 870 -43.49 6.42 26.20
N ARG A 871 -42.78 5.70 25.34
CA ARG A 871 -41.64 6.16 24.55
C ARG A 871 -41.79 5.62 23.14
N GLN A 872 -41.20 6.29 22.15
CA GLN A 872 -41.06 5.74 20.81
C GLN A 872 -40.38 4.36 20.88
N SER A 873 -40.92 3.36 20.16
CA SER A 873 -40.40 1.99 20.24
C SER A 873 -38.95 1.96 19.76
N ALA A 874 -38.06 1.43 20.59
CA ALA A 874 -36.63 1.29 20.27
C ALA A 874 -36.41 0.44 19.02
N LEU A 875 -37.34 -0.48 18.72
CA LEU A 875 -37.34 -1.30 17.51
C LEU A 875 -37.51 -0.44 16.25
N ILE A 876 -38.44 0.52 16.26
CA ILE A 876 -38.67 1.43 15.13
C ILE A 876 -37.44 2.30 14.91
N LYS A 877 -36.88 2.89 15.99
CA LYS A 877 -35.66 3.69 15.87
C LYS A 877 -34.49 2.86 15.32
N ARG A 878 -34.27 1.64 15.82
CA ARG A 878 -33.22 0.75 15.31
C ARG A 878 -33.45 0.35 13.86
N ALA A 879 -34.70 0.20 13.43
CA ALA A 879 -35.03 -0.02 12.03
C ALA A 879 -34.73 1.22 11.17
N GLU A 880 -35.06 2.44 11.62
CA GLU A 880 -34.68 3.69 10.96
C GLU A 880 -33.15 3.81 10.83
N ASP A 881 -32.40 3.59 11.92
CA ASP A 881 -30.93 3.57 11.95
C ASP A 881 -30.35 2.52 10.95
N THR A 882 -31.01 1.36 10.79
CA THR A 882 -30.60 0.27 9.87
C THR A 882 -31.01 0.53 8.41
N GLU A 883 -32.17 1.17 8.17
CA GLU A 883 -32.67 1.52 6.84
C GLU A 883 -31.90 2.70 6.24
N VAL A 884 -31.43 3.66 7.05
CA VAL A 884 -30.46 4.67 6.57
C VAL A 884 -29.20 3.99 6.02
N ASP A 885 -28.66 3.00 6.72
CA ASP A 885 -27.43 2.31 6.31
C ASP A 885 -27.61 1.28 5.17
N THR A 886 -28.84 1.00 4.74
CA THR A 886 -29.14 0.04 3.66
C THR A 886 -29.97 0.63 2.51
N ALA A 887 -31.09 1.29 2.80
CA ALA A 887 -31.96 1.94 1.81
C ALA A 887 -31.36 3.26 1.34
N ASP A 888 -30.87 4.13 2.23
CA ASP A 888 -30.23 5.38 1.79
C ASP A 888 -28.82 5.12 1.25
N GLN A 889 -28.07 4.16 1.80
CA GLN A 889 -26.91 3.60 1.09
C GLN A 889 -27.28 3.06 -0.31
N SER A 890 -28.45 2.44 -0.53
CA SER A 890 -28.88 1.99 -1.87
C SER A 890 -29.26 3.17 -2.78
N ALA A 891 -29.99 4.17 -2.26
CA ALA A 891 -30.47 5.32 -3.03
C ALA A 891 -29.34 6.29 -3.37
N ILE A 892 -28.43 6.54 -2.42
CA ILE A 892 -27.19 7.28 -2.61
C ILE A 892 -26.24 6.47 -3.49
N LYS A 893 -26.09 5.13 -3.34
CA LYS A 893 -25.31 4.33 -4.32
C LYS A 893 -25.95 4.35 -5.70
N LEU A 894 -27.27 4.38 -5.87
CA LEU A 894 -27.89 4.49 -7.21
C LEU A 894 -27.72 5.88 -7.81
N ARG A 895 -27.92 6.95 -7.04
CA ARG A 895 -27.66 8.34 -7.47
C ARG A 895 -26.18 8.55 -7.78
N ALA A 896 -25.28 8.04 -6.94
CA ALA A 896 -23.83 8.08 -7.13
C ALA A 896 -23.36 7.14 -8.26
N GLN A 897 -23.92 5.94 -8.44
CA GLN A 897 -23.57 5.05 -9.55
C GLN A 897 -24.05 5.60 -10.89
N GLN A 898 -25.22 6.22 -10.97
CA GLN A 898 -25.64 6.97 -12.17
C GLN A 898 -24.80 8.23 -12.42
N GLN A 899 -24.07 8.74 -11.42
CA GLN A 899 -23.02 9.75 -11.58
C GLN A 899 -21.62 9.14 -11.88
N GLN A 900 -21.32 7.92 -11.41
CA GLN A 900 -20.04 7.20 -11.58
C GLN A 900 -19.95 6.39 -12.89
N MET A 901 -21.08 6.00 -13.51
CA MET A 901 -21.15 5.45 -14.88
C MET A 901 -20.70 6.45 -15.97
N SER A 902 -20.02 7.53 -15.60
CA SER A 902 -19.33 8.46 -16.49
C SER A 902 -18.01 9.00 -15.90
N ASN A 903 -17.49 8.42 -14.80
CA ASN A 903 -16.26 8.85 -14.14
C ASN A 903 -15.35 7.66 -13.82
N ALA A 904 -14.25 7.51 -14.56
CA ALA A 904 -13.07 6.82 -14.04
C ALA A 904 -12.32 7.77 -13.08
N LEU A 905 -11.78 7.23 -11.98
CA LEU A 905 -10.93 7.82 -10.94
C LEU A 905 -11.09 9.33 -10.59
N VAL A 906 -11.41 9.61 -9.32
CA VAL A 906 -10.47 10.19 -8.33
C VAL A 906 -11.17 10.20 -6.96
N VAL A 907 -10.40 9.95 -5.89
CA VAL A 907 -10.88 9.98 -4.50
C VAL A 907 -10.63 11.36 -3.89
N THR A 908 -11.64 11.94 -3.25
CA THR A 908 -11.51 13.12 -2.37
C THR A 908 -12.50 13.00 -1.20
N ASP A 909 -12.03 13.26 0.02
CA ASP A 909 -12.86 13.21 1.24
C ASP A 909 -14.00 14.23 1.22
N GLN A 910 -15.15 13.86 1.79
CA GLN A 910 -16.24 14.80 2.05
C GLN A 910 -16.04 15.50 3.40
N ARG A 911 -16.07 16.84 3.39
CA ARG A 911 -16.31 17.65 4.60
C ARG A 911 -17.81 17.92 4.74
N PRO A 912 -18.43 17.72 5.92
CA PRO A 912 -19.77 18.24 6.16
C PRO A 912 -19.73 19.77 6.25
N VAL A 913 -20.81 20.42 5.78
CA VAL A 913 -21.01 21.87 5.85
C VAL A 913 -22.19 22.16 6.79
N ASN A 914 -22.03 23.14 7.68
CA ASN A 914 -23.04 23.47 8.69
C ASN A 914 -24.28 24.16 8.08
N GLY A 915 -25.46 23.83 8.61
CA GLY A 915 -26.68 24.62 8.48
C GLY A 915 -27.42 24.64 9.83
N THR A 916 -27.78 25.83 10.33
CA THR A 916 -28.31 26.03 11.69
C THR A 916 -29.83 26.27 11.72
N PRO A 917 -30.59 25.57 12.58
CA PRO A 917 -31.94 26.01 12.98
C PRO A 917 -31.87 27.17 14.01
N PRO A 918 -32.99 27.90 14.26
CA PRO A 918 -33.00 29.14 15.05
C PRO A 918 -32.98 28.94 16.59
N VAL A 919 -32.85 30.07 17.30
CA VAL A 919 -32.39 30.16 18.70
C VAL A 919 -33.52 30.15 19.75
N GLY A 920 -33.29 29.45 20.86
CA GLY A 920 -33.89 29.70 22.18
C GLY A 920 -32.85 29.47 23.28
N GLN A 921 -32.64 30.44 24.18
CA GLN A 921 -31.56 30.42 25.19
C GLN A 921 -32.04 29.98 26.58
N LEU A 922 -31.19 29.32 27.38
CA LEU A 922 -30.68 29.87 28.66
C LEU A 922 -29.62 28.98 29.38
N SER A 923 -28.59 29.65 29.94
CA SER A 923 -27.74 29.29 31.10
C SER A 923 -27.14 27.87 31.29
N LEU A 924 -25.95 27.66 30.72
CA LEU A 924 -24.65 27.45 31.41
C LEU A 924 -24.60 26.80 32.84
N VAL A 925 -23.80 25.72 33.03
CA VAL A 925 -22.57 25.63 33.90
C VAL A 925 -22.07 24.18 34.15
N LYS A 926 -20.73 23.99 34.01
CA LYS A 926 -19.82 22.90 34.46
C LYS A 926 -19.78 21.50 33.76
N VAL A 927 -18.52 21.09 33.55
CA VAL A 927 -17.91 19.81 33.08
C VAL A 927 -17.50 18.91 34.28
N PRO A 928 -16.99 17.64 34.17
CA PRO A 928 -16.25 16.99 33.04
C PRO A 928 -16.53 15.47 32.77
N SER A 929 -15.61 14.79 32.06
CA SER A 929 -15.50 13.36 31.62
C SER A 929 -16.32 12.96 30.37
N MET A 930 -15.79 12.35 29.28
CA MET A 930 -14.93 11.14 29.05
C MET A 930 -15.70 9.82 29.31
N SER A 931 -15.64 8.72 28.52
CA SER A 931 -15.11 8.37 27.16
C SER A 931 -15.92 7.12 26.67
N SER A 932 -15.71 6.38 25.55
CA SER A 932 -14.69 6.21 24.48
C SER A 932 -15.42 5.70 23.20
N ASN A 933 -14.97 5.78 21.94
CA ASN A 933 -13.80 5.26 21.18
C ASN A 933 -13.82 3.75 20.79
N MET A 934 -13.69 3.47 19.47
CA MET A 934 -13.27 2.22 18.77
C MET A 934 -14.22 1.01 18.50
N ASP A 935 -14.33 0.63 17.21
CA ASP A 935 -13.65 -0.52 16.53
C ASP A 935 -13.50 -1.85 17.33
N ASN A 936 -13.61 -3.11 16.81
CA ASN A 936 -13.21 -3.64 15.50
C ASN A 936 -13.47 -5.19 15.34
N SER A 937 -13.68 -5.68 14.11
CA SER A 937 -13.38 -7.05 13.56
C SER A 937 -13.94 -8.34 14.25
N SER A 938 -13.74 -9.59 13.80
CA SER A 938 -12.99 -10.21 12.65
C SER A 938 -13.61 -11.57 12.20
N ALA A 939 -13.20 -12.10 11.03
CA ALA A 939 -13.64 -13.39 10.45
C ALA A 939 -12.93 -14.65 11.03
N ASP A 940 -13.21 -15.87 10.54
CA ASP A 940 -12.34 -17.06 10.77
C ASP A 940 -12.43 -18.27 9.76
N GLN A 941 -11.73 -19.38 10.06
CA GLN A 941 -11.17 -20.50 9.23
C GLN A 941 -12.07 -21.31 8.23
N ALA A 942 -11.59 -22.09 7.21
CA ALA A 942 -10.30 -22.21 6.46
C ALA A 942 -10.33 -23.21 5.23
N LEU A 943 -9.14 -23.66 4.76
CA LEU A 943 -8.72 -24.53 3.62
C LEU A 943 -9.25 -25.99 3.49
N ALA A 944 -9.34 -26.54 2.25
CA ALA A 944 -8.92 -27.92 1.84
C ALA A 944 -9.07 -28.26 0.32
N GLN A 945 -8.39 -29.31 -0.17
CA GLN A 945 -8.43 -30.00 -1.50
C GLN A 945 -8.13 -31.52 -1.27
N PRO A 946 -8.40 -32.53 -2.16
CA PRO A 946 -8.02 -32.56 -3.60
C PRO A 946 -8.77 -33.51 -4.62
N ASN A 947 -8.35 -33.45 -5.89
CA ASN A 947 -8.25 -34.49 -6.96
C ASN A 947 -9.46 -35.33 -7.47
N GLY A 948 -9.63 -35.37 -8.82
CA GLY A 948 -10.39 -36.38 -9.59
C GLY A 948 -10.34 -36.11 -11.11
N LEU A 949 -10.13 -37.14 -11.94
CA LEU A 949 -9.84 -37.05 -13.40
C LEU A 949 -10.51 -38.22 -14.16
N LEU A 950 -10.67 -38.23 -15.50
CA LEU A 950 -10.28 -37.28 -16.57
C LEU A 950 -11.55 -36.52 -17.08
N ASN A 951 -11.83 -36.08 -18.33
CA ASN A 951 -11.19 -36.15 -19.66
C ASN A 951 -11.68 -35.04 -20.63
N ASN A 952 -11.12 -34.97 -21.83
CA ASN A 952 -11.37 -33.95 -22.86
C ASN A 952 -12.54 -34.26 -23.82
N VAL A 953 -13.19 -33.21 -24.36
CA VAL A 953 -13.13 -32.80 -25.80
C VAL A 953 -13.92 -31.48 -26.02
N ASP A 954 -13.47 -30.69 -27.01
CA ASP A 954 -14.04 -29.47 -27.62
C ASP A 954 -14.16 -28.14 -26.82
N GLN A 955 -13.68 -27.06 -27.47
CA GLN A 955 -13.84 -25.64 -27.11
C GLN A 955 -14.00 -24.77 -28.37
N PRO A 956 -14.96 -23.83 -28.39
CA PRO A 956 -14.87 -22.57 -29.13
C PRO A 956 -14.37 -21.41 -28.23
N PRO A 957 -13.86 -20.29 -28.81
CA PRO A 957 -12.94 -19.40 -28.10
C PRO A 957 -13.57 -18.27 -27.27
N SER A 958 -12.81 -17.79 -26.29
CA SER A 958 -13.02 -16.53 -25.57
C SER A 958 -12.70 -15.30 -26.43
N ALA A 959 -13.53 -14.26 -26.39
CA ALA A 959 -13.26 -12.99 -27.04
C ALA A 959 -12.35 -12.10 -26.19
N ASP A 960 -11.13 -11.83 -26.67
CA ASP A 960 -10.19 -10.89 -26.04
C ASP A 960 -10.45 -9.45 -26.53
N LEU A 961 -11.11 -8.66 -25.69
CA LEU A 961 -11.74 -7.39 -26.09
C LEU A 961 -10.76 -6.20 -26.27
N LEU A 962 -9.44 -6.45 -26.23
CA LEU A 962 -8.41 -5.41 -26.34
C LEU A 962 -7.72 -5.33 -27.72
N GLY A 963 -7.96 -6.29 -28.61
CA GLY A 963 -7.34 -6.31 -29.95
C GLY A 963 -7.88 -5.26 -30.93
N ASP A 964 -9.20 -5.04 -30.95
CA ASP A 964 -9.88 -4.31 -32.03
C ASP A 964 -9.71 -2.77 -32.00
N LEU A 965 -9.17 -2.19 -30.92
CA LEU A 965 -9.13 -0.74 -30.73
C LEU A 965 -7.85 -0.05 -31.24
N LEU A 966 -6.93 -0.80 -31.85
CA LEU A 966 -5.69 -0.28 -32.47
C LEU A 966 -5.58 -0.66 -33.97
N GLY A 967 -6.59 -1.34 -34.54
CA GLY A 967 -6.53 -2.02 -35.83
C GLY A 967 -6.76 -1.17 -37.09
N GLN A 968 -6.26 0.07 -37.19
CA GLN A 968 -6.18 0.77 -38.49
C GLN A 968 -5.18 1.94 -38.50
N LEU A 969 -4.61 2.22 -39.69
CA LEU A 969 -3.51 3.17 -39.99
C LEU A 969 -2.08 2.69 -39.69
N ALA A 970 -1.70 1.55 -40.26
CA ALA A 970 -0.31 1.23 -40.56
C ALA A 970 0.01 1.55 -42.03
N ILE A 971 1.13 2.24 -42.27
CA ILE A 971 1.80 2.37 -43.58
C ILE A 971 3.29 2.09 -43.30
N GLU A 972 3.93 1.34 -44.20
CA GLU A 972 5.30 0.84 -44.00
C GLU A 972 6.39 1.91 -44.23
N GLY A 973 7.64 1.59 -43.90
CA GLY A 973 8.77 2.54 -43.82
C GLY A 973 9.46 2.88 -45.16
N PRO A 974 10.79 3.16 -45.22
CA PRO A 974 11.84 2.83 -44.25
C PRO A 974 12.68 4.07 -43.80
N PRO A 975 14.04 4.14 -43.71
CA PRO A 975 14.69 4.66 -42.48
C PRO A 975 15.70 5.82 -42.63
N GLY A 976 16.13 6.45 -41.51
CA GLY A 976 17.45 7.13 -41.44
C GLY A 976 17.62 8.37 -40.54
N ALA A 977 18.54 8.24 -39.56
CA ALA A 977 19.57 9.21 -39.09
C ALA A 977 19.25 10.63 -38.52
N ALA A 978 20.17 11.07 -37.64
CA ALA A 978 20.58 12.43 -37.17
C ALA A 978 19.49 13.52 -36.89
N VAL A 979 19.34 14.15 -35.71
CA VAL A 979 20.26 14.71 -34.68
C VAL A 979 20.95 16.03 -35.07
N GLN A 980 20.77 17.07 -34.23
CA GLN A 980 21.55 18.31 -33.99
C GLN A 980 20.66 19.58 -33.88
N PHE A 981 20.94 20.58 -33.02
CA PHE A 981 21.59 20.62 -31.68
C PHE A 981 21.26 21.99 -31.01
N ASP A 982 22.01 22.38 -29.96
CA ASP A 982 22.22 23.75 -29.40
C ASP A 982 21.09 24.47 -28.62
N ASP A 983 21.37 25.39 -27.67
CA ASP A 983 22.39 25.41 -26.59
C ASP A 983 22.03 26.51 -25.54
N HIS A 984 22.80 26.57 -24.45
CA HIS A 984 23.19 27.71 -23.61
C HIS A 984 22.26 28.24 -22.49
N ALA A 985 22.75 27.98 -21.27
CA ALA A 985 22.52 28.58 -19.96
C ALA A 985 22.62 30.13 -19.86
N VAL A 986 22.28 30.70 -18.68
CA VAL A 986 23.21 31.47 -17.80
C VAL A 986 22.54 32.02 -16.50
N SER A 987 23.23 31.79 -15.37
CA SER A 987 23.38 32.55 -14.09
C SER A 987 22.33 33.51 -13.47
N GLY A 988 22.39 33.63 -12.12
CA GLY A 988 21.82 34.70 -11.27
C GLY A 988 21.01 34.16 -10.08
N LEU A 989 21.53 34.00 -8.84
CA LEU A 989 22.03 34.94 -7.81
C LEU A 989 20.94 35.63 -6.95
N GLU A 990 21.01 35.35 -5.64
CA GLU A 990 20.55 36.15 -4.47
C GLU A 990 19.05 36.53 -4.35
N GLY A 991 18.45 36.61 -3.16
CA GLY A 991 18.97 36.41 -1.79
C GLY A 991 17.85 36.28 -0.73
N THR A 992 18.23 35.99 0.51
CA THR A 992 17.38 35.95 1.72
C THR A 992 17.42 37.33 2.44
N PRO A 993 16.93 37.58 3.70
CA PRO A 993 16.30 36.70 4.70
C PRO A 993 15.17 37.32 5.60
N ASN A 994 14.67 36.52 6.58
CA ASN A 994 14.12 36.92 7.91
C ASN A 994 12.76 37.69 7.94
N ALA A 995 12.03 37.82 9.07
CA ALA A 995 12.36 37.55 10.49
C ALA A 995 11.17 37.08 11.38
N VAL A 996 11.53 36.29 12.41
CA VAL A 996 11.05 36.10 13.82
C VAL A 996 10.11 37.15 14.50
N ASP A 997 9.53 36.98 15.71
CA ASP A 997 9.70 36.05 16.87
C ASP A 997 8.38 35.95 17.70
N GLY A 998 8.21 35.22 18.83
CA GLY A 998 9.15 34.35 19.57
C GLY A 998 8.75 34.00 21.03
N ALA A 999 9.67 33.29 21.71
CA ALA A 999 9.91 33.17 23.17
C ALA A 999 8.79 32.61 24.10
N ALA A 1000 9.05 32.01 25.28
CA ALA A 1000 10.28 31.77 26.07
C ALA A 1000 10.21 30.32 26.71
N ILE A 1001 11.10 29.75 27.54
CA ILE A 1001 12.13 30.22 28.50
C ILE A 1001 13.39 29.30 28.44
N VAL A 1002 14.55 29.83 28.86
CA VAL A 1002 15.89 29.19 28.83
C VAL A 1002 16.15 28.27 30.04
N PRO A 1003 16.96 27.21 29.87
CA PRO A 1003 18.02 26.91 30.84
C PRO A 1003 19.43 26.78 30.22
N VAL A 1004 20.43 27.21 31.01
CA VAL A 1004 21.88 26.93 31.00
C VAL A 1004 22.45 26.12 29.81
N GLY A 1005 23.38 26.72 29.06
CA GLY A 1005 23.94 26.12 27.84
C GLY A 1005 25.03 25.05 28.05
N GLU A 1006 25.06 24.06 27.15
CA GLU A 1006 26.17 23.12 26.97
C GLU A 1006 27.17 23.66 25.93
N GLN A 1007 28.46 23.41 26.13
CA GLN A 1007 29.54 23.90 25.25
C GLN A 1007 29.60 23.09 23.94
N THR A 1008 29.92 23.76 22.84
CA THR A 1008 29.98 23.14 21.50
C THR A 1008 31.17 22.20 21.35
N ASN A 1009 30.97 20.91 21.61
CA ASN A 1009 32.01 19.89 21.45
C ASN A 1009 32.31 19.64 19.96
N SER A 1010 33.59 19.66 19.61
CA SER A 1010 34.10 19.68 18.23
C SER A 1010 34.27 18.30 17.58
N VAL A 1011 33.76 17.22 18.21
CA VAL A 1011 33.93 15.84 17.77
C VAL A 1011 32.60 15.28 17.25
N GLN A 1012 32.54 14.96 15.96
CA GLN A 1012 31.36 14.41 15.31
C GLN A 1012 31.35 12.87 15.35
N PRO A 1013 30.21 12.21 15.58
CA PRO A 1013 30.10 10.75 15.55
C PRO A 1013 30.24 10.18 14.14
N ILE A 1014 30.78 8.97 14.05
CA ILE A 1014 30.97 8.24 12.79
C ILE A 1014 29.71 7.43 12.49
N GLY A 1015 28.86 7.97 11.61
CA GLY A 1015 27.61 7.34 11.16
C GLY A 1015 26.43 7.58 12.10
N ASN A 1016 25.22 7.22 11.66
CA ASN A 1016 23.99 7.61 12.30
C ASN A 1016 23.71 6.79 13.59
N ILE A 1017 23.71 7.46 14.74
CA ILE A 1017 23.43 6.87 16.06
C ILE A 1017 22.00 6.29 16.10
N ASN A 1018 21.03 6.91 15.44
CA ASN A 1018 19.65 6.41 15.44
C ASN A 1018 19.50 5.10 14.65
N GLU A 1019 20.21 4.95 13.53
CA GLU A 1019 20.25 3.68 12.77
C GLU A 1019 20.94 2.57 13.57
N ARG A 1020 22.04 2.89 14.27
CA ARG A 1020 22.73 1.94 15.18
C ARG A 1020 21.80 1.50 16.33
N PHE A 1021 21.07 2.43 16.93
CA PHE A 1021 20.05 2.14 17.94
C PHE A 1021 18.92 1.25 17.38
N GLN A 1022 18.33 1.61 16.23
CA GLN A 1022 17.28 0.81 15.56
C GLN A 1022 17.76 -0.61 15.21
N ALA A 1023 19.00 -0.77 14.77
CA ALA A 1023 19.58 -2.10 14.53
C ALA A 1023 19.72 -2.93 15.82
N LEU A 1024 20.08 -2.29 16.94
CA LEU A 1024 20.17 -2.93 18.27
C LEU A 1024 18.81 -3.19 18.92
N CYS A 1025 17.73 -2.51 18.50
CA CYS A 1025 16.37 -2.89 18.87
C CYS A 1025 16.02 -4.30 18.35
N LEU A 1026 16.52 -4.67 17.16
CA LEU A 1026 16.27 -5.97 16.51
C LEU A 1026 17.38 -7.02 16.77
N LYS A 1027 18.62 -6.59 17.03
CA LYS A 1027 19.78 -7.48 17.27
C LYS A 1027 20.30 -7.34 18.69
N ASP A 1028 20.74 -8.46 19.27
CA ASP A 1028 21.27 -8.48 20.64
C ASP A 1028 22.80 -8.24 20.71
N SER A 1029 23.46 -7.94 19.59
CA SER A 1029 24.84 -7.40 19.59
C SER A 1029 25.11 -6.44 18.43
N GLY A 1030 26.05 -5.52 18.63
CA GLY A 1030 26.45 -4.51 17.64
C GLY A 1030 27.24 -3.35 18.25
N ILE A 1031 27.33 -2.23 17.53
CA ILE A 1031 28.01 -1.01 17.98
C ILE A 1031 26.97 0.10 18.16
N LEU A 1032 26.79 0.62 19.37
CA LEU A 1032 25.82 1.68 19.67
C LEU A 1032 26.35 3.05 19.24
N TYR A 1033 27.57 3.38 19.65
CA TYR A 1033 28.21 4.66 19.39
C TYR A 1033 29.64 4.48 18.90
N GLU A 1034 30.09 5.42 18.07
CA GLU A 1034 31.40 5.39 17.48
C GLU A 1034 31.80 6.80 17.06
N ASP A 1035 33.00 7.24 17.42
CA ASP A 1035 33.60 8.49 16.98
C ASP A 1035 35.06 8.24 16.51
N PRO A 1036 35.89 9.24 16.19
CA PRO A 1036 37.28 9.03 15.80
C PRO A 1036 38.17 8.37 16.87
N PHE A 1037 37.84 8.51 18.15
CA PHE A 1037 38.67 8.21 19.31
C PHE A 1037 38.18 7.02 20.14
N ILE A 1038 36.87 6.75 20.18
CA ILE A 1038 36.27 5.63 20.92
C ILE A 1038 35.21 4.87 20.10
N GLN A 1039 34.95 3.63 20.49
CA GLN A 1039 33.84 2.80 20.04
C GLN A 1039 33.13 2.21 21.26
N ILE A 1040 31.79 2.24 21.27
CA ILE A 1040 30.95 1.64 22.32
C ILE A 1040 30.18 0.48 21.70
N GLY A 1041 30.69 -0.73 21.90
CA GLY A 1041 29.99 -1.97 21.56
C GLY A 1041 28.91 -2.32 22.59
N ILE A 1042 27.90 -3.07 22.15
CA ILE A 1042 26.91 -3.71 23.01
C ILE A 1042 26.84 -5.20 22.66
N LYS A 1043 26.81 -6.03 23.70
CA LYS A 1043 26.28 -7.39 23.65
C LYS A 1043 25.24 -7.51 24.77
N ALA A 1044 24.06 -8.02 24.46
CA ALA A 1044 22.96 -8.18 25.41
C ALA A 1044 22.48 -9.64 25.45
N GLU A 1045 22.12 -10.13 26.63
CA GLU A 1045 21.50 -11.43 26.86
C GLU A 1045 20.23 -11.19 27.69
N TRP A 1046 19.13 -11.88 27.36
CA TRP A 1046 17.81 -11.56 27.90
C TRP A 1046 17.08 -12.84 28.33
N GLN A 1047 16.55 -12.85 29.55
CA GLN A 1047 15.85 -14.00 30.13
C GLN A 1047 14.67 -13.53 30.99
N ALA A 1048 13.45 -13.82 30.53
CA ALA A 1048 12.23 -13.35 31.18
C ALA A 1048 12.25 -11.83 31.42
N HIS A 1049 12.10 -11.39 32.67
CA HIS A 1049 12.07 -9.98 33.08
C HIS A 1049 13.48 -9.39 33.31
N GLN A 1050 14.55 -10.17 33.09
CA GLN A 1050 15.93 -9.79 33.36
C GLN A 1050 16.72 -9.68 32.06
N GLY A 1051 17.65 -8.73 32.02
CA GLY A 1051 18.51 -8.45 30.88
C GLY A 1051 19.92 -8.10 31.33
N ARG A 1052 20.91 -8.61 30.62
CA ARG A 1052 22.32 -8.41 30.90
C ARG A 1052 22.99 -7.78 29.71
N ILE A 1053 23.25 -6.49 29.78
CA ILE A 1053 23.94 -5.72 28.75
C ILE A 1053 25.42 -5.64 29.14
N VAL A 1054 26.34 -5.84 28.21
CA VAL A 1054 27.77 -5.53 28.41
C VAL A 1054 28.13 -4.41 27.45
N LEU A 1055 28.58 -3.28 28.00
CA LEU A 1055 29.12 -2.15 27.24
C LEU A 1055 30.60 -2.39 26.98
N PHE A 1056 31.04 -2.26 25.73
CA PHE A 1056 32.42 -2.51 25.32
C PHE A 1056 33.08 -1.19 24.90
N LEU A 1057 33.75 -0.52 25.85
CA LEU A 1057 34.37 0.79 25.68
C LEU A 1057 35.78 0.63 25.09
N GLY A 1058 35.91 0.72 23.76
CA GLY A 1058 37.16 0.52 23.02
C GLY A 1058 37.83 1.83 22.62
N ASN A 1059 39.02 2.11 23.17
CA ASN A 1059 39.85 3.25 22.76
C ASN A 1059 40.53 2.95 21.41
N LYS A 1060 40.29 3.82 20.42
CA LYS A 1060 40.88 3.74 19.08
C LYS A 1060 42.26 4.39 18.97
N ASN A 1061 42.62 5.26 19.92
CA ASN A 1061 43.84 6.05 19.85
C ASN A 1061 45.08 5.30 20.35
N THR A 1062 46.25 5.83 19.99
CA THR A 1062 47.58 5.42 20.48
C THR A 1062 47.98 6.09 21.79
N SER A 1063 47.10 6.92 22.36
CA SER A 1063 47.20 7.55 23.69
C SER A 1063 45.96 7.21 24.53
N PRO A 1064 46.05 7.25 25.87
CA PRO A 1064 44.91 6.91 26.74
C PRO A 1064 43.79 7.95 26.65
N LEU A 1065 42.55 7.49 26.80
CA LEU A 1065 41.41 8.36 27.10
C LEU A 1065 41.33 8.51 28.62
N VAL A 1066 41.17 9.73 29.13
CA VAL A 1066 41.16 10.03 30.57
C VAL A 1066 39.86 10.73 30.97
N CYS A 1067 39.55 10.77 32.27
CA CYS A 1067 38.28 11.29 32.79
C CYS A 1067 37.06 10.62 32.12
N VAL A 1068 37.14 9.30 31.88
CA VAL A 1068 36.05 8.51 31.30
C VAL A 1068 34.95 8.32 32.35
N GLN A 1069 33.73 8.72 32.04
CA GLN A 1069 32.56 8.58 32.89
C GLN A 1069 31.39 8.00 32.08
N ALA A 1070 30.61 7.12 32.69
CA ALA A 1070 29.37 6.63 32.10
C ALA A 1070 28.31 6.50 33.20
N LEU A 1071 27.20 7.21 33.03
CA LEU A 1071 26.06 7.19 33.95
C LEU A 1071 24.85 6.65 33.20
N VAL A 1072 24.18 5.65 33.77
CA VAL A 1072 22.87 5.20 33.25
C VAL A 1072 21.77 5.99 33.96
N LEU A 1073 20.87 6.56 33.18
CA LEU A 1073 19.63 7.20 33.62
C LEU A 1073 18.47 6.23 33.35
N PRO A 1074 18.11 5.36 34.32
CA PRO A 1074 16.99 4.44 34.16
C PRO A 1074 15.64 5.17 34.16
N PRO A 1075 14.69 4.79 33.28
CA PRO A 1075 13.30 5.22 33.39
C PRO A 1075 12.59 4.50 34.53
N SER A 1076 11.46 5.05 35.00
CA SER A 1076 10.66 4.56 36.15
C SER A 1076 10.00 3.17 36.01
N HIS A 1077 10.49 2.33 35.11
CA HIS A 1077 10.01 0.99 34.83
C HIS A 1077 11.14 -0.05 34.66
N LEU A 1078 12.41 0.38 34.63
CA LEU A 1078 13.58 -0.50 34.58
C LEU A 1078 14.48 -0.18 35.79
N ASN A 1079 14.86 -1.18 36.60
CA ASN A 1079 16.04 -1.03 37.44
C ASN A 1079 17.29 -1.29 36.58
N MET A 1080 18.36 -0.54 36.77
CA MET A 1080 19.60 -0.67 36.00
C MET A 1080 20.83 -0.38 36.86
N GLU A 1081 21.76 -1.33 36.92
CA GLU A 1081 22.98 -1.23 37.72
C GLU A 1081 24.21 -1.43 36.81
N LEU A 1082 24.96 -0.35 36.58
CA LEU A 1082 26.18 -0.36 35.77
C LEU A 1082 27.40 -0.66 36.67
N SER A 1083 28.22 -1.63 36.25
CA SER A 1083 29.51 -1.94 36.88
C SER A 1083 30.46 -0.74 36.84
N LEU A 1084 31.34 -0.61 37.84
CA LEU A 1084 32.34 0.46 37.92
C LEU A 1084 33.14 0.64 36.61
N VAL A 1085 32.99 1.81 36.01
CA VAL A 1085 33.71 2.20 34.79
C VAL A 1085 35.05 2.85 35.18
N PRO A 1086 36.19 2.42 34.62
CA PRO A 1086 37.49 2.99 34.96
C PRO A 1086 37.66 4.38 34.33
N GLU A 1087 38.15 5.33 35.11
CA GLU A 1087 38.36 6.74 34.70
C GLU A 1087 39.37 6.92 33.55
N THR A 1088 40.11 5.87 33.18
CA THR A 1088 41.10 5.90 32.10
C THR A 1088 41.06 4.59 31.30
N ILE A 1089 40.98 4.70 29.97
CA ILE A 1089 41.07 3.56 29.05
C ILE A 1089 42.43 3.61 28.32
N PRO A 1090 43.31 2.59 28.47
CA PRO A 1090 44.64 2.58 27.86
C PRO A 1090 44.63 2.68 26.32
N PRO A 1091 45.76 3.05 25.68
CA PRO A 1091 45.91 3.02 24.23
C PRO A 1091 45.48 1.69 23.59
N ARG A 1092 44.68 1.74 22.52
CA ARG A 1092 44.19 0.58 21.76
C ARG A 1092 43.47 -0.52 22.59
N ALA A 1093 43.15 -0.26 23.86
CA ALA A 1093 42.52 -1.22 24.76
C ALA A 1093 40.99 -1.09 24.76
N GLN A 1094 40.32 -2.14 25.23
CA GLN A 1094 38.87 -2.16 25.42
C GLN A 1094 38.51 -2.64 26.82
N VAL A 1095 37.58 -1.94 27.46
CA VAL A 1095 37.02 -2.31 28.76
C VAL A 1095 35.62 -2.87 28.57
N GLN A 1096 35.25 -3.87 29.37
CA GLN A 1096 33.90 -4.42 29.44
C GLN A 1096 33.23 -3.91 30.72
N CYS A 1097 32.08 -3.24 30.59
CA CYS A 1097 31.29 -2.76 31.71
C CYS A 1097 29.90 -3.44 31.66
N PRO A 1098 29.68 -4.54 32.42
CA PRO A 1098 28.35 -5.12 32.61
C PRO A 1098 27.34 -4.12 33.19
N LEU A 1099 26.11 -4.25 32.72
CA LEU A 1099 24.94 -3.48 33.07
C LEU A 1099 23.79 -4.47 33.24
N GLU A 1100 23.43 -4.75 34.49
CA GLU A 1100 22.29 -5.60 34.79
C GLU A 1100 21.00 -4.76 34.71
N VAL A 1101 19.94 -5.32 34.13
CA VAL A 1101 18.67 -4.65 33.82
C VAL A 1101 17.51 -5.51 34.30
N VAL A 1102 16.57 -4.92 35.05
CA VAL A 1102 15.37 -5.62 35.53
C VAL A 1102 14.12 -4.85 35.09
N ASN A 1103 13.24 -5.50 34.34
CA ASN A 1103 11.98 -4.94 33.88
C ASN A 1103 10.91 -5.02 34.98
N LEU A 1104 10.65 -3.89 35.63
CA LEU A 1104 9.71 -3.80 36.76
C LEU A 1104 8.26 -3.85 36.24
N ARG A 1105 7.96 -3.13 35.16
CA ARG A 1105 6.61 -2.95 34.58
C ARG A 1105 6.68 -2.54 33.10
N PRO A 1106 5.62 -2.76 32.29
CA PRO A 1106 5.58 -2.28 30.90
C PRO A 1106 5.72 -0.75 30.80
N SER A 1107 6.45 -0.27 29.79
CA SER A 1107 6.45 1.13 29.33
C SER A 1107 7.07 1.24 27.92
N ARG A 1108 7.18 2.48 27.42
CA ARG A 1108 7.83 2.89 26.16
C ARG A 1108 9.10 3.70 26.34
N ASP A 1109 9.40 4.14 27.56
CA ASP A 1109 10.58 4.96 27.83
C ASP A 1109 11.87 4.19 27.49
N VAL A 1110 12.94 4.91 27.17
CA VAL A 1110 14.23 4.30 26.82
C VAL A 1110 15.31 4.85 27.74
N ALA A 1111 16.07 3.97 28.39
CA ALA A 1111 17.17 4.37 29.26
C ALA A 1111 18.26 5.11 28.46
N VAL A 1112 18.84 6.13 29.09
CA VAL A 1112 19.89 6.96 28.49
C VAL A 1112 21.21 6.71 29.21
N LEU A 1113 22.25 6.37 28.45
CA LEU A 1113 23.62 6.37 28.88
C LEU A 1113 24.20 7.78 28.63
N ASP A 1114 24.44 8.54 29.68
CA ASP A 1114 25.21 9.78 29.62
C ASP A 1114 26.69 9.41 29.70
N PHE A 1115 27.40 9.50 28.58
CA PHE A 1115 28.78 9.08 28.44
C PHE A 1115 29.69 10.27 28.19
N SER A 1116 30.83 10.35 28.88
CA SER A 1116 31.84 11.37 28.58
C SER A 1116 33.27 10.87 28.75
N TYR A 1117 34.20 11.53 28.07
CA TYR A 1117 35.65 11.30 28.19
C TYR A 1117 36.41 12.56 27.80
N LYS A 1118 37.70 12.63 28.16
CA LYS A 1118 38.61 13.72 27.78
C LYS A 1118 39.75 13.21 26.90
N PHE A 1119 40.02 13.95 25.83
CA PHE A 1119 41.13 13.72 24.91
C PHE A 1119 41.88 15.02 24.65
N GLY A 1120 43.13 15.10 25.11
CA GLY A 1120 43.91 16.35 25.11
C GLY A 1120 43.23 17.43 25.95
N THR A 1121 42.97 18.59 25.34
CA THR A 1121 42.21 19.70 25.94
C THR A 1121 40.70 19.47 25.94
N ASN A 1122 40.19 18.62 25.05
CA ASN A 1122 38.76 18.60 24.71
C ASN A 1122 38.05 17.53 25.55
N MET A 1123 36.89 17.89 26.11
CA MET A 1123 35.97 16.96 26.75
C MET A 1123 34.84 16.65 25.77
N VAL A 1124 34.51 15.37 25.60
CA VAL A 1124 33.42 14.91 24.74
C VAL A 1124 32.34 14.32 25.62
N ASN A 1125 31.09 14.75 25.42
CA ASN A 1125 29.90 14.17 26.05
C ASN A 1125 28.95 13.67 24.94
N ALA A 1126 28.33 12.52 25.15
CA ALA A 1126 27.32 11.93 24.28
C ALA A 1126 26.24 11.22 25.11
N LYS A 1127 24.98 11.65 24.95
CA LYS A 1127 23.80 11.03 25.59
C LYS A 1127 23.17 10.02 24.62
N LEU A 1128 23.24 8.74 24.96
CA LEU A 1128 22.99 7.62 24.06
C LEU A 1128 21.81 6.77 24.54
N ARG A 1129 20.90 6.37 23.63
CA ARG A 1129 19.78 5.50 23.98
C ARG A 1129 20.22 4.03 24.07
N LEU A 1130 19.92 3.37 25.18
CA LEU A 1130 20.22 1.94 25.37
C LEU A 1130 19.10 1.07 24.77
N PRO A 1131 19.42 -0.05 24.08
CA PRO A 1131 18.44 -0.89 23.39
C PRO A 1131 17.63 -1.82 24.32
N ALA A 1132 17.34 -1.37 25.54
CA ALA A 1132 16.55 -2.07 26.56
C ALA A 1132 15.06 -1.72 26.40
N ILE A 1133 14.46 -2.19 25.30
CA ILE A 1133 13.07 -1.87 24.92
C ILE A 1133 12.14 -3.09 25.03
N LEU A 1134 10.82 -2.86 25.02
CA LEU A 1134 9.78 -3.84 25.34
C LEU A 1134 9.94 -5.21 24.63
N ASN A 1135 10.32 -5.25 23.36
CA ASN A 1135 10.49 -6.51 22.61
C ASN A 1135 11.62 -7.43 23.16
N LYS A 1136 12.56 -6.89 23.95
CA LYS A 1136 13.63 -7.67 24.58
C LYS A 1136 13.15 -8.53 25.75
N PHE A 1137 12.01 -8.17 26.35
CA PHE A 1137 11.34 -8.90 27.43
C PHE A 1137 10.18 -9.78 26.91
N LEU A 1138 10.10 -9.96 25.60
CA LEU A 1138 9.22 -10.93 24.94
C LEU A 1138 9.96 -12.25 24.75
N GLN A 1139 9.25 -13.36 25.01
CA GLN A 1139 9.68 -14.72 24.73
C GLN A 1139 8.68 -15.38 23.76
N PRO A 1140 9.12 -15.85 22.59
CA PRO A 1140 8.23 -16.48 21.63
C PRO A 1140 7.66 -17.79 22.18
N ILE A 1141 6.35 -18.00 21.99
CA ILE A 1141 5.61 -19.20 22.40
C ILE A 1141 4.76 -19.68 21.22
N SER A 1142 4.53 -20.99 21.12
CA SER A 1142 3.58 -21.56 20.15
C SER A 1142 2.30 -21.92 20.89
N VAL A 1143 1.15 -21.49 20.36
CA VAL A 1143 -0.18 -21.74 20.93
C VAL A 1143 -1.01 -22.48 19.89
N LEU A 1144 -1.77 -23.50 20.32
CA LEU A 1144 -2.68 -24.24 19.43
C LEU A 1144 -3.90 -23.38 19.06
N GLY A 1145 -4.48 -23.58 17.87
CA GLY A 1145 -5.56 -22.72 17.37
C GLY A 1145 -6.79 -22.64 18.30
N GLU A 1146 -7.20 -23.78 18.87
CA GLU A 1146 -8.30 -23.86 19.82
C GLU A 1146 -8.04 -23.00 21.07
N GLU A 1147 -6.84 -23.09 21.64
CA GLU A 1147 -6.42 -22.30 22.80
C GLU A 1147 -6.26 -20.81 22.45
N PHE A 1148 -5.68 -20.50 21.28
CA PHE A 1148 -5.55 -19.13 20.79
C PHE A 1148 -6.92 -18.45 20.68
N PHE A 1149 -7.91 -19.10 20.05
CA PHE A 1149 -9.23 -18.50 19.87
C PHE A 1149 -10.08 -18.49 21.13
N LEU A 1150 -9.91 -19.46 22.03
CA LEU A 1150 -10.55 -19.43 23.35
C LEU A 1150 -10.06 -18.21 24.14
N GLN A 1151 -8.74 -17.99 24.23
CA GLN A 1151 -8.17 -16.84 24.94
C GLN A 1151 -8.42 -15.50 24.21
N TRP A 1152 -8.40 -15.47 22.87
CA TRP A 1152 -8.74 -14.27 22.07
C TRP A 1152 -10.21 -13.84 22.22
N ARG A 1153 -11.11 -14.78 22.54
CA ARG A 1153 -12.53 -14.49 22.82
C ARG A 1153 -12.78 -14.07 24.27
N SER A 1154 -12.01 -14.57 25.24
CA SER A 1154 -12.14 -14.16 26.65
C SER A 1154 -11.58 -12.77 26.98
N LEU A 1155 -10.78 -12.16 26.08
CA LEU A 1155 -10.24 -10.81 26.28
C LEU A 1155 -11.26 -9.71 25.89
N SER A 1156 -11.78 -9.03 26.91
CA SER A 1156 -12.85 -8.03 26.82
C SER A 1156 -12.33 -6.62 26.49
N GLY A 1157 -12.29 -6.27 25.20
CA GLY A 1157 -12.17 -4.89 24.68
C GLY A 1157 -10.92 -4.09 25.08
N PRO A 1158 -10.82 -2.80 24.71
CA PRO A 1158 -9.75 -1.93 25.17
C PRO A 1158 -9.82 -1.74 26.70
N PRO A 1159 -8.68 -1.78 27.44
CA PRO A 1159 -7.30 -1.79 26.95
C PRO A 1159 -6.70 -3.19 26.71
N LEU A 1160 -7.40 -4.28 27.05
CA LEU A 1160 -6.86 -5.66 26.97
C LEU A 1160 -6.82 -6.21 25.54
N LYS A 1161 -7.65 -5.66 24.66
CA LYS A 1161 -7.78 -6.02 23.24
C LYS A 1161 -7.92 -4.74 22.42
N LEU A 1162 -6.90 -4.45 21.62
CA LEU A 1162 -6.84 -3.27 20.75
C LEU A 1162 -6.71 -3.73 19.28
N GLN A 1163 -7.34 -2.99 18.37
CA GLN A 1163 -7.03 -3.08 16.94
C GLN A 1163 -7.01 -1.67 16.33
N GLU A 1164 -5.90 -1.34 15.64
CA GLU A 1164 -5.74 -0.08 14.92
C GLU A 1164 -5.44 -0.32 13.44
N VAL A 1165 -5.91 0.58 12.57
CA VAL A 1165 -5.58 0.60 11.14
C VAL A 1165 -4.44 1.59 10.89
N VAL A 1166 -3.22 1.08 10.76
CA VAL A 1166 -2.01 1.91 10.54
C VAL A 1166 -1.98 2.42 9.10
N ARG A 1167 -2.22 3.72 8.90
CA ARG A 1167 -2.19 4.39 7.58
C ARG A 1167 -0.78 4.91 7.24
N GLY A 1168 -0.38 4.83 5.97
CA GLY A 1168 0.82 5.49 5.44
C GLY A 1168 2.12 4.67 5.45
N VAL A 1169 2.09 3.40 5.85
CA VAL A 1169 3.23 2.47 5.73
C VAL A 1169 3.29 1.91 4.29
N ARG A 1170 4.46 1.46 3.82
CA ARG A 1170 4.59 0.80 2.50
C ARG A 1170 4.19 -0.69 2.61
N PRO A 1171 3.48 -1.28 1.63
CA PRO A 1171 3.17 -2.71 1.64
C PRO A 1171 4.43 -3.59 1.73
N MET A 1172 4.46 -4.50 2.70
CA MET A 1172 5.57 -5.42 2.96
C MET A 1172 5.17 -6.86 2.60
N PRO A 1173 5.98 -7.62 1.82
CA PRO A 1173 5.71 -9.03 1.53
C PRO A 1173 5.58 -9.88 2.80
N LEU A 1174 4.68 -10.88 2.78
CA LEU A 1174 4.41 -11.79 3.91
C LEU A 1174 5.67 -12.43 4.50
N LEU A 1175 6.66 -12.77 3.66
CA LEU A 1175 7.95 -13.33 4.09
C LEU A 1175 8.81 -12.32 4.86
N GLU A 1176 8.86 -11.05 4.41
CA GLU A 1176 9.56 -9.97 5.10
C GLU A 1176 8.85 -9.62 6.42
N MET A 1177 7.52 -9.61 6.42
CA MET A 1177 6.71 -9.38 7.62
C MET A 1177 6.88 -10.50 8.66
N THR A 1178 6.96 -11.76 8.21
CA THR A 1178 7.27 -12.93 9.05
C THR A 1178 8.67 -12.82 9.67
N ASN A 1179 9.68 -12.45 8.87
CA ASN A 1179 11.04 -12.23 9.36
C ASN A 1179 11.12 -11.09 10.38
N LEU A 1180 10.33 -10.03 10.20
CA LEU A 1180 10.26 -8.90 11.15
C LEU A 1180 9.54 -9.29 12.46
N PHE A 1181 8.44 -10.05 12.41
CA PHE A 1181 7.79 -10.60 13.60
C PHE A 1181 8.75 -11.49 14.41
N ASN A 1182 9.46 -12.40 13.74
CA ASN A 1182 10.49 -13.23 14.38
C ASN A 1182 11.61 -12.37 15.00
N SER A 1183 12.05 -11.30 14.32
CA SER A 1183 13.05 -10.34 14.84
C SER A 1183 12.54 -9.49 16.02
N LEU A 1184 11.22 -9.39 16.20
CA LEU A 1184 10.55 -8.78 17.35
C LEU A 1184 10.17 -9.80 18.44
N ARG A 1185 10.63 -11.05 18.32
CA ARG A 1185 10.32 -12.17 19.24
C ARG A 1185 8.83 -12.51 19.33
N LEU A 1186 8.09 -12.27 18.25
CA LEU A 1186 6.73 -12.75 18.03
C LEU A 1186 6.80 -14.05 17.23
N MET A 1187 6.25 -15.15 17.75
CA MET A 1187 6.21 -16.41 17.00
C MET A 1187 5.02 -16.40 16.05
N VAL A 1188 5.29 -16.45 14.74
CA VAL A 1188 4.24 -16.56 13.72
C VAL A 1188 3.66 -17.97 13.73
N CYS A 1189 2.33 -18.07 13.84
CA CYS A 1189 1.57 -19.32 13.85
C CYS A 1189 0.82 -19.46 12.52
N PRO A 1190 1.44 -20.06 11.48
CA PRO A 1190 0.83 -20.15 10.15
C PRO A 1190 -0.39 -21.07 10.15
N GLY A 1191 -1.42 -20.71 9.38
CA GLY A 1191 -2.62 -21.53 9.24
C GLY A 1191 -3.62 -21.41 10.40
N LEU A 1192 -3.52 -20.38 11.25
CA LEU A 1192 -4.54 -20.04 12.26
C LEU A 1192 -5.62 -19.05 11.77
N ASP A 1193 -5.48 -18.45 10.58
CA ASP A 1193 -6.46 -17.52 9.98
C ASP A 1193 -7.02 -18.14 8.69
N PRO A 1194 -8.29 -17.90 8.30
CA PRO A 1194 -8.84 -18.32 7.00
C PRO A 1194 -8.10 -17.72 5.81
N ASN A 1195 -7.64 -16.48 5.96
CA ASN A 1195 -7.08 -15.70 4.89
C ASN A 1195 -5.56 -15.88 4.91
N PRO A 1196 -4.94 -16.49 3.89
CA PRO A 1196 -3.48 -16.71 3.86
C PRO A 1196 -2.66 -15.41 3.79
N ASN A 1197 -3.32 -14.24 3.68
CA ASN A 1197 -2.70 -12.91 3.75
C ASN A 1197 -2.67 -12.30 5.16
N ASN A 1198 -3.33 -12.92 6.14
CA ASN A 1198 -3.32 -12.51 7.54
C ASN A 1198 -2.23 -13.28 8.30
N LEU A 1199 -1.49 -12.61 9.19
CA LEU A 1199 -0.53 -13.28 10.07
C LEU A 1199 -1.02 -13.29 11.52
N VAL A 1200 -1.14 -14.48 12.09
CA VAL A 1200 -1.37 -14.70 13.52
C VAL A 1200 -0.01 -14.93 14.18
N ALA A 1201 0.19 -14.36 15.36
CA ALA A 1201 1.39 -14.57 16.17
C ALA A 1201 1.08 -14.55 17.66
N SER A 1202 1.95 -15.20 18.45
CA SER A 1202 1.88 -15.21 19.91
C SER A 1202 3.26 -15.07 20.55
N THR A 1203 3.28 -14.55 21.77
CA THR A 1203 4.50 -14.31 22.57
C THR A 1203 4.11 -14.16 24.05
N THR A 1204 5.07 -14.27 24.96
CA THR A 1204 4.87 -13.99 26.39
C THR A 1204 5.75 -12.82 26.82
N PHE A 1205 5.13 -11.77 27.38
CA PHE A 1205 5.83 -10.64 27.98
C PHE A 1205 6.13 -10.90 29.45
N TYR A 1206 7.32 -10.52 29.90
CA TYR A 1206 7.77 -10.68 31.29
C TYR A 1206 8.16 -9.35 31.93
N SER A 1207 7.52 -9.02 33.05
CA SER A 1207 8.00 -8.00 34.01
C SER A 1207 7.86 -8.53 35.44
N GLU A 1208 8.59 -7.97 36.40
CA GLU A 1208 8.50 -8.38 37.82
C GLU A 1208 7.07 -8.32 38.36
N SER A 1209 6.35 -7.25 38.01
CA SER A 1209 4.94 -7.02 38.38
C SER A 1209 3.93 -8.00 37.75
N THR A 1210 4.14 -8.45 36.51
CA THR A 1210 3.20 -9.34 35.79
C THR A 1210 3.61 -10.81 35.83
N LYS A 1211 4.87 -11.09 36.19
CA LYS A 1211 5.61 -12.34 35.99
C LYS A 1211 5.64 -12.79 34.54
N ALA A 1212 4.53 -13.25 34.00
CA ALA A 1212 4.38 -13.71 32.61
C ALA A 1212 2.95 -13.39 32.12
N MET A 1213 2.86 -12.65 31.01
CA MET A 1213 1.60 -12.25 30.38
C MET A 1213 1.59 -12.72 28.93
N LEU A 1214 0.57 -13.48 28.52
CA LEU A 1214 0.42 -13.88 27.12
C LEU A 1214 -0.01 -12.67 26.27
N CYS A 1215 0.63 -12.47 25.12
CA CYS A 1215 0.27 -11.45 24.15
C CYS A 1215 -0.05 -12.14 22.81
N LEU A 1216 -1.29 -11.97 22.35
CA LEU A 1216 -1.80 -12.50 21.10
C LEU A 1216 -1.90 -11.39 20.05
N VAL A 1217 -1.50 -11.68 18.81
CA VAL A 1217 -1.49 -10.72 17.71
C VAL A 1217 -2.16 -11.33 16.49
N ARG A 1218 -3.13 -10.62 15.90
CA ARG A 1218 -3.75 -10.96 14.62
C ARG A 1218 -3.62 -9.78 13.67
N ASN A 1219 -2.78 -9.89 12.65
CA ASN A 1219 -2.64 -8.86 11.62
C ASN A 1219 -3.67 -9.09 10.51
N ILE A 1220 -4.55 -8.11 10.30
CA ILE A 1220 -5.51 -8.07 9.20
C ILE A 1220 -5.13 -6.88 8.32
N VAL A 1221 -4.62 -7.16 7.11
CA VAL A 1221 -4.12 -6.20 6.10
C VAL A 1221 -2.85 -5.41 6.49
N LEU A 1222 -1.70 -6.05 6.27
CA LEU A 1222 -0.58 -5.57 5.42
C LEU A 1222 0.10 -4.21 5.74
N PHE A 1223 -0.12 -3.63 6.93
CA PHE A 1223 0.68 -2.51 7.43
C PHE A 1223 1.19 -2.80 8.84
N LEU A 1224 2.41 -2.35 9.14
CA LEU A 1224 3.14 -2.74 10.35
C LEU A 1224 3.76 -1.53 11.06
N ALA A 1225 3.20 -1.23 12.22
CA ALA A 1225 3.89 -0.62 13.36
C ALA A 1225 3.44 -1.41 14.59
N VAL A 1226 4.36 -2.09 15.30
CA VAL A 1226 3.99 -2.98 16.42
C VAL A 1226 3.72 -2.13 17.66
N ARG A 1227 2.46 -1.72 17.82
CA ARG A 1227 1.97 -0.94 18.94
C ARG A 1227 1.38 -1.85 20.02
N LEU A 1228 2.25 -2.32 20.92
CA LEU A 1228 1.82 -2.89 22.19
C LEU A 1228 1.43 -1.72 23.12
N ASP A 1229 0.13 -1.42 23.19
CA ASP A 1229 -0.45 -0.45 24.15
C ASP A 1229 -0.58 -1.12 25.51
N MET A 1230 0.44 -0.95 26.36
CA MET A 1230 0.27 -1.08 27.81
C MET A 1230 0.36 0.32 28.43
N THR A 1231 -0.74 0.72 29.06
CA THR A 1231 -0.99 2.01 29.74
C THR A 1231 -0.98 3.29 28.88
N ASN A 1232 -2.19 3.86 28.75
CA ASN A 1232 -2.59 5.24 28.43
C ASN A 1232 -1.64 6.26 27.76
N SER A 1233 -2.23 6.92 26.74
CA SER A 1233 -2.02 8.31 26.31
C SER A 1233 -0.82 8.65 25.41
N TYR A 1234 -1.15 9.21 24.23
CA TYR A 1234 -0.30 9.95 23.27
C TYR A 1234 1.04 9.32 22.84
N CYS A 1235 1.09 8.73 21.63
CA CYS A 1235 2.25 8.90 20.74
C CYS A 1235 1.93 8.56 19.27
N HIS A 1236 2.33 9.43 18.33
CA HIS A 1236 2.51 9.08 16.91
C HIS A 1236 4.01 8.97 16.60
N LYS A 1237 4.35 8.22 15.53
CA LYS A 1237 5.70 7.99 14.98
C LYS A 1237 6.65 7.12 15.82
N ILE A 1238 6.72 5.85 15.43
CA ILE A 1238 7.99 5.12 15.23
C ILE A 1238 8.05 4.82 13.73
#